data_AF-A0A9P3ZID5-F1
#
_entry.id   AF-A0A9P3ZID5-F1
#
_cell.length_a   1.000
_cell.length_b   1.000
_cell.length_c   1.000
_cell.angle_alpha   90.00
_cell.angle_beta   90.00
_cell.angle_gamma   90.00
#
_symmetry.space_group_name_H-M   'P 1'
#
loop_
_entity.id
_entity.type
_entity.pdbx_description
1 polymer ?
#
loop_
_entity_poly.entity_id
_entity_poly.type
_entity_poly.pdbx_seq_one_letter_code
_entity_poly.pdbx_strand_id
1 'polypeptide(L)'
;MCLAVAACSKDELPGTHGEFASLTLSVASSQNDVKTRAVSADADEQRINNLYIFIFNPDGSVDCRNYISSLSASSWTGTIGGLTCGTGKSVAAIANTDNTVVDITREMLDGIASRAALDSCVVNLRGKFIERGTNFLMTGVAENVTVTAGSPVSATVPLTRVDSKIRFRVTEASGVTFTSDDWRVVSVPRKAGMMASRTDLCTDPAECFDTEWAHFEEDGKTFAFYSLESVLTPRAEIPVTAGTYEEQYALREKQDKTPTGAGIEVANGDYTYAPKTGTCVQLRGDIRYKDASSGVEISTDVVYTIHLGGVEGVDDYNLLRNTYYTYNVKIVSVDKIIIEVDSSKKTEEDERRPGAEGDVVMALQIKELDAYNEVFTLSFHQSNVDETMTWDVNTPFSRGAAGEHPADYKWIKFRINSKNSSNFYSSTDFRAYPGNDAVYTGTVSLDTYMTDVANGTDKLLYVDQLVNILQACKERYRTSGSGGSDHLFDSSDYMRFTAFVDEYYYETSPTDPSETAVNGLWKKFVNQQARVMNILSNLAYSPDRQSTKTNAIYSIRQSSIQTMYNIMDEENFTAWGTEMIQEETPVAFEKNTNDVSNPTYNDSNNGRANTLRMWLGGSTTKRWSDYVTTSTWTLKSDYEAAKYKCLRMNRDNDGDGTIDENEVQWYLAAINQLTDLWIGEWSFDQRARLYRKTTWTEGQEQYFASSTVHEKYLGYDNPIILWSSEGSSTGKLSQNYSSSISTPVYYRCVRNLGIPRTAAGTVKPDDMATYDAMTRRISLARIDQQSIRGYFQTAELPEHHEREAANKPWRIFEVLNTPSGGHGYNWESLRSAASAGNSPCPAGYRIPNQRELALMHSRIGNDGNWTLNNHFSRTRFQFDSGRPGFSVSQNNGVLYLLSGTGNYGGVRCVKDINE
;
A
#
# COMPACT_ATOMS: atom_id res chain seq x y z
N MET A 1 -45.06 42.92 -90.67
CA MET A 1 -45.59 42.81 -89.29
C MET A 1 -45.53 41.35 -88.88
N CYS A 2 -45.26 41.11 -87.61
CA CYS A 2 -44.46 40.03 -87.03
C CYS A 2 -44.89 38.57 -87.21
N LEU A 3 -43.87 37.71 -87.11
CA LEU A 3 -43.85 36.25 -87.14
C LEU A 3 -44.20 35.62 -85.77
N ALA A 4 -44.91 34.49 -85.86
CA ALA A 4 -44.69 33.18 -85.24
C ALA A 4 -44.79 32.95 -83.70
N VAL A 5 -45.38 31.79 -83.42
CA VAL A 5 -45.74 31.16 -82.12
C VAL A 5 -44.63 30.20 -81.66
N ALA A 6 -44.36 30.14 -80.35
CA ALA A 6 -43.85 28.96 -79.60
C ALA A 6 -44.01 29.24 -78.09
N ALA A 7 -44.92 28.57 -77.37
CA ALA A 7 -44.70 27.31 -76.64
C ALA A 7 -43.77 27.45 -75.42
N CYS A 8 -44.36 27.47 -74.22
CA CYS A 8 -43.68 27.36 -72.93
C CYS A 8 -43.04 25.97 -72.78
N SER A 9 -41.72 25.92 -72.65
CA SER A 9 -41.00 24.76 -72.12
C SER A 9 -40.92 24.84 -70.59
N LYS A 10 -41.18 23.70 -69.95
CA LYS A 10 -40.77 23.40 -68.57
C LYS A 10 -39.27 23.64 -68.42
N ASP A 11 -38.88 24.43 -67.42
CA ASP A 11 -37.58 24.31 -66.79
C ASP A 11 -37.72 23.42 -65.55
N GLU A 12 -37.13 22.23 -65.61
CA GLU A 12 -36.79 21.43 -64.43
C GLU A 12 -35.55 22.04 -63.79
N LEU A 13 -35.68 22.53 -62.55
CA LEU A 13 -34.54 22.79 -61.68
C LEU A 13 -34.33 21.57 -60.78
N PRO A 14 -33.19 20.86 -60.86
CA PRO A 14 -32.80 19.88 -59.88
C PRO A 14 -32.19 20.60 -58.67
N GLY A 15 -32.81 20.49 -57.50
CA GLY A 15 -32.27 21.12 -56.28
C GLY A 15 -33.13 20.89 -55.04
N THR A 16 -32.75 19.90 -54.25
CA THR A 16 -33.22 19.63 -52.89
C THR A 16 -33.03 20.85 -51.97
N HIS A 17 -34.08 21.60 -51.70
CA HIS A 17 -34.15 22.41 -50.47
C HIS A 17 -34.70 21.51 -49.37
N GLY A 18 -33.83 20.75 -48.70
CA GLY A 18 -34.17 20.16 -47.41
C GLY A 18 -34.41 21.31 -46.44
N GLU A 19 -35.60 21.39 -45.83
CA GLU A 19 -35.83 22.34 -44.74
C GLU A 19 -34.89 21.97 -43.59
N PHE A 20 -33.91 22.83 -43.32
CA PHE A 20 -32.98 22.64 -42.21
C PHE A 20 -33.67 23.01 -40.90
N ALA A 21 -33.60 22.11 -39.93
CA ALA A 21 -34.16 22.30 -38.60
C ALA A 21 -33.05 22.40 -37.53
N SER A 22 -33.45 22.76 -36.32
CA SER A 22 -32.58 22.76 -35.15
C SER A 22 -33.19 21.94 -34.01
N LEU A 23 -32.31 21.38 -33.17
CA LEU A 23 -32.63 20.59 -32.00
C LEU A 23 -31.95 21.22 -30.78
N THR A 24 -32.73 21.55 -29.74
CA THR A 24 -32.17 21.87 -28.44
C THR A 24 -31.90 20.58 -27.67
N LEU A 25 -30.62 20.26 -27.45
CA LEU A 25 -30.20 19.09 -26.72
C LEU A 25 -29.85 19.47 -25.28
N SER A 26 -30.36 18.70 -24.33
CA SER A 26 -29.90 18.71 -22.95
C SER A 26 -29.25 17.38 -22.61
N VAL A 27 -28.05 17.42 -22.03
CA VAL A 27 -27.37 16.25 -21.48
C VAL A 27 -27.09 16.48 -20.01
N ALA A 28 -27.21 15.43 -19.21
CA ALA A 28 -26.89 15.45 -17.79
C ALA A 28 -26.26 14.12 -17.37
N SER A 29 -25.24 14.20 -16.52
CA SER A 29 -24.71 13.02 -15.84
C SER A 29 -25.73 12.51 -14.82
N SER A 30 -25.93 11.20 -14.76
CA SER A 30 -26.67 10.58 -13.67
C SER A 30 -25.96 10.74 -12.32
N GLN A 31 -26.72 10.96 -11.25
CA GLN A 31 -26.21 10.99 -9.86
C GLN A 31 -26.00 9.58 -9.31
N ASN A 32 -24.99 9.42 -8.47
CA ASN A 32 -24.79 8.31 -7.54
C ASN A 32 -24.38 8.92 -6.18
N ASP A 33 -24.78 8.30 -5.06
CA ASP A 33 -24.45 8.79 -3.71
C ASP A 33 -23.55 7.82 -2.89
N VAL A 34 -22.68 8.46 -2.08
CA VAL A 34 -21.79 8.05 -0.96
C VAL A 34 -20.34 7.60 -1.26
N LYS A 35 -19.38 8.30 -0.63
CA LYS A 35 -17.90 8.31 -0.84
C LYS A 35 -17.03 7.49 0.15
N THR A 36 -15.81 7.16 -0.29
CA THR A 36 -14.59 6.67 0.43
C THR A 36 -13.33 7.17 -0.34
N ARG A 37 -12.09 7.03 0.17
CA ARG A 37 -10.90 7.85 -0.23
C ARG A 37 -10.21 7.52 -1.55
N ALA A 38 -10.38 6.32 -2.12
CA ALA A 38 -9.86 5.98 -3.46
C ALA A 38 -10.80 6.30 -4.62
N VAL A 39 -12.01 6.80 -4.33
CA VAL A 39 -12.99 7.13 -5.36
C VAL A 39 -13.08 8.65 -5.54
N SER A 40 -13.18 9.07 -6.80
CA SER A 40 -13.43 10.48 -7.15
C SER A 40 -14.66 11.03 -6.39
N ALA A 41 -14.66 12.33 -6.12
CA ALA A 41 -15.83 12.97 -5.51
C ALA A 41 -17.06 12.87 -6.44
N ASP A 42 -18.28 12.76 -5.91
CA ASP A 42 -19.51 12.71 -6.70
C ASP A 42 -19.61 13.82 -7.77
N ALA A 43 -19.14 15.03 -7.45
CA ALA A 43 -19.07 16.14 -8.40
C ALA A 43 -18.07 15.92 -9.54
N ASP A 44 -16.94 15.25 -9.27
CA ASP A 44 -15.95 14.88 -10.27
C ASP A 44 -16.41 13.66 -11.09
N GLU A 45 -17.07 12.69 -10.45
CA GLU A 45 -17.71 11.57 -11.14
C GLU A 45 -18.77 12.04 -12.14
N GLN A 46 -19.40 13.18 -11.88
CA GLN A 46 -20.44 13.76 -12.75
C GLN A 46 -19.90 14.77 -13.77
N ARG A 47 -18.59 15.08 -13.74
CA ARG A 47 -18.03 16.15 -14.56
C ARG A 47 -17.97 15.76 -16.04
N ILE A 48 -18.46 16.67 -16.89
CA ILE A 48 -18.39 16.65 -18.34
C ILE A 48 -17.37 17.74 -18.75
N ASN A 49 -16.22 17.30 -19.24
CA ASN A 49 -15.12 18.16 -19.72
C ASN A 49 -15.24 18.45 -21.22
N ASN A 50 -15.73 17.48 -21.99
CA ASN A 50 -16.04 17.59 -23.41
C ASN A 50 -17.22 16.68 -23.76
N LEU A 51 -17.82 16.91 -24.93
CA LEU A 51 -19.00 16.18 -25.41
C LEU A 51 -18.96 16.02 -26.93
N TYR A 52 -19.07 14.79 -27.39
CA TYR A 52 -19.24 14.42 -28.79
C TYR A 52 -20.68 13.94 -29.01
N ILE A 53 -21.36 14.50 -30.02
CA ILE A 53 -22.77 14.24 -30.29
C ILE A 53 -22.93 13.69 -31.70
N PHE A 54 -23.68 12.60 -31.81
CA PHE A 54 -24.18 12.07 -33.08
C PHE A 54 -25.69 12.23 -33.16
N ILE A 55 -26.19 12.61 -34.34
CA ILE A 55 -27.59 12.49 -34.69
C ILE A 55 -27.67 11.56 -35.89
N PHE A 56 -28.42 10.46 -35.75
CA PHE A 56 -28.61 9.46 -36.79
C PHE A 56 -30.02 9.52 -37.37
N ASN A 57 -30.11 9.25 -38.67
CA ASN A 57 -31.36 8.98 -39.36
C ASN A 57 -31.95 7.62 -38.94
N PRO A 58 -33.24 7.36 -39.19
CA PRO A 58 -33.88 6.09 -38.84
C PRO A 58 -33.24 4.85 -39.49
N ASP A 59 -32.56 5.03 -40.63
CA ASP A 59 -31.80 3.98 -41.33
C ASP A 59 -30.39 3.75 -40.73
N GLY A 60 -30.03 4.51 -39.69
CA GLY A 60 -28.74 4.46 -39.02
C GLY A 60 -27.63 5.29 -39.67
N SER A 61 -27.90 6.02 -40.76
CA SER A 61 -26.92 6.93 -41.36
C SER A 61 -26.68 8.16 -40.46
N VAL A 62 -25.47 8.72 -40.48
CA VAL A 62 -25.19 9.96 -39.73
C VAL A 62 -25.84 11.16 -40.43
N ASP A 63 -26.67 11.90 -39.70
CA ASP A 63 -27.25 13.18 -40.10
C ASP A 63 -26.32 14.34 -39.69
N CYS A 64 -25.82 14.29 -38.45
CA CYS A 64 -24.94 15.34 -37.90
C CYS A 64 -23.94 14.77 -36.88
N ARG A 65 -22.75 15.40 -36.83
CA ARG A 65 -21.78 15.25 -35.74
C ARG A 65 -21.46 16.63 -35.17
N ASN A 66 -21.32 16.73 -33.86
CA ASN A 66 -20.92 17.96 -33.20
C ASN A 66 -20.00 17.67 -32.02
N TYR A 67 -18.92 18.44 -31.86
CA TYR A 67 -17.99 18.32 -30.76
C TYR A 67 -17.92 19.62 -29.96
N ILE A 68 -18.03 19.50 -28.64
CA ILE A 68 -18.03 20.61 -27.70
C ILE A 68 -16.89 20.38 -26.71
N SER A 69 -15.94 21.31 -26.67
CA SER A 69 -14.79 21.27 -25.77
C SER A 69 -14.98 22.20 -24.56
N SER A 70 -14.23 21.94 -23.49
CA SER A 70 -14.01 22.87 -22.36
C SER A 70 -15.28 23.22 -21.56
N LEU A 71 -16.11 22.22 -21.23
CA LEU A 71 -17.39 22.42 -20.53
C LEU A 71 -17.28 22.53 -19.00
N SER A 72 -16.48 21.67 -18.36
CA SER A 72 -16.29 21.59 -16.90
C SER A 72 -17.60 21.73 -16.08
N ALA A 73 -18.64 20.99 -16.45
CA ALA A 73 -19.98 21.07 -15.83
C ALA A 73 -20.61 19.68 -15.64
N SER A 74 -21.67 19.53 -14.84
CA SER A 74 -22.40 18.26 -14.69
C SER A 74 -23.53 18.05 -15.71
N SER A 75 -23.83 19.10 -16.47
CA SER A 75 -24.85 19.10 -17.52
C SER A 75 -24.46 20.09 -18.61
N TRP A 76 -25.03 19.92 -19.79
CA TRP A 76 -24.90 20.87 -20.89
C TRP A 76 -26.23 20.99 -21.63
N THR A 77 -26.58 22.20 -22.05
CA THR A 77 -27.72 22.46 -22.92
C THR A 77 -27.30 23.37 -24.06
N GLY A 78 -27.64 23.01 -25.29
CA GLY A 78 -27.35 23.83 -26.45
C GLY A 78 -28.15 23.42 -27.68
N THR A 79 -28.08 24.23 -28.73
CA THR A 79 -28.84 24.02 -29.96
C THR A 79 -27.92 23.55 -31.08
N ILE A 80 -28.30 22.46 -31.72
CA ILE A 80 -27.64 21.91 -32.92
C ILE A 80 -28.51 22.24 -34.13
N GLY A 81 -27.96 22.95 -35.11
CA GLY A 81 -28.65 23.33 -36.34
C GLY A 81 -28.18 22.54 -37.56
N GLY A 82 -28.86 22.73 -38.70
CA GLY A 82 -28.46 22.12 -39.97
C GLY A 82 -28.92 20.65 -40.12
N LEU A 83 -29.96 20.25 -39.39
CA LEU A 83 -30.46 18.88 -39.37
C LEU A 83 -31.47 18.63 -40.49
N THR A 84 -31.48 17.43 -41.04
CA THR A 84 -32.57 17.00 -41.92
C THR A 84 -33.85 16.76 -41.11
N CYS A 85 -35.00 17.20 -41.60
CA CYS A 85 -36.27 16.93 -40.94
C CYS A 85 -36.64 15.44 -41.03
N GLY A 86 -37.28 14.89 -39.98
CA GLY A 86 -37.73 13.50 -39.96
C GLY A 86 -38.09 13.00 -38.56
N THR A 87 -38.91 11.95 -38.51
CA THR A 87 -39.30 11.21 -37.30
C THR A 87 -38.40 9.99 -37.10
N GLY A 88 -38.24 9.52 -35.86
CA GLY A 88 -37.53 8.26 -35.58
C GLY A 88 -36.00 8.38 -35.58
N LYS A 89 -35.45 9.59 -35.45
CA LYS A 89 -34.01 9.81 -35.32
C LYS A 89 -33.52 9.37 -33.94
N SER A 90 -32.22 9.08 -33.85
CA SER A 90 -31.56 8.81 -32.56
C SER A 90 -30.44 9.82 -32.31
N VAL A 91 -30.28 10.22 -31.05
CA VAL A 91 -29.26 11.18 -30.63
C VAL A 91 -28.35 10.51 -29.60
N ALA A 92 -27.10 10.26 -29.97
CA ALA A 92 -26.10 9.68 -29.07
C ALA A 92 -25.15 10.77 -28.57
N ALA A 93 -24.79 10.71 -27.29
CA ALA A 93 -23.84 11.62 -26.67
C ALA A 93 -22.74 10.83 -25.97
N ILE A 94 -21.49 11.22 -26.20
CA ILE A 94 -20.28 10.62 -25.62
C ILE A 94 -19.50 11.73 -24.92
N ALA A 95 -19.34 11.64 -23.60
CA ALA A 95 -18.65 12.64 -22.82
C ALA A 95 -17.26 12.16 -22.39
N ASN A 96 -16.36 13.13 -22.19
CA ASN A 96 -14.99 12.92 -21.68
C ASN A 96 -14.13 12.03 -22.59
N THR A 97 -14.16 12.25 -23.89
CA THR A 97 -13.26 11.63 -24.88
C THR A 97 -11.85 12.23 -24.77
N ASP A 98 -10.89 11.66 -25.50
CA ASP A 98 -9.50 12.13 -25.55
C ASP A 98 -8.82 12.13 -24.17
N ASN A 99 -9.21 11.17 -23.34
CA ASN A 99 -8.64 10.97 -22.01
C ASN A 99 -7.56 9.87 -22.02
N THR A 100 -6.88 9.73 -20.89
CA THR A 100 -5.75 8.81 -20.71
C THR A 100 -6.11 7.48 -20.06
N VAL A 101 -7.34 7.33 -19.60
CA VAL A 101 -7.85 6.09 -19.00
C VAL A 101 -8.26 5.11 -20.10
N VAL A 102 -8.99 5.60 -21.11
CA VAL A 102 -9.53 4.81 -22.23
C VAL A 102 -9.06 5.31 -23.59
N ASP A 103 -9.15 4.48 -24.62
CA ASP A 103 -8.67 4.74 -25.98
C ASP A 103 -9.63 5.53 -26.88
N ILE A 104 -10.75 6.02 -26.34
CA ILE A 104 -11.76 6.77 -27.10
C ILE A 104 -11.28 8.19 -27.40
N THR A 105 -11.02 8.47 -28.67
CA THR A 105 -10.60 9.80 -29.16
C THR A 105 -11.65 10.44 -30.05
N ARG A 106 -11.61 11.77 -30.16
CA ARG A 106 -12.41 12.51 -31.14
C ARG A 106 -12.15 12.01 -32.56
N GLU A 107 -10.89 11.78 -32.92
CA GLU A 107 -10.51 11.30 -34.25
C GLU A 107 -11.18 9.96 -34.60
N MET A 108 -11.22 9.04 -33.64
CA MET A 108 -11.93 7.77 -33.80
C MET A 108 -13.43 7.99 -34.04
N LEU A 109 -14.05 8.90 -33.28
CA LEU A 109 -15.48 9.22 -33.41
C LEU A 109 -15.81 9.94 -34.73
N ASP A 110 -14.93 10.79 -35.24
CA ASP A 110 -15.07 11.45 -36.54
C ASP A 110 -15.16 10.41 -37.69
N GLY A 111 -14.50 9.25 -37.53
CA GLY A 111 -14.53 8.13 -38.48
C GLY A 111 -15.77 7.23 -38.45
N ILE A 112 -16.66 7.36 -37.45
CA ILE A 112 -17.85 6.50 -37.31
C ILE A 112 -18.92 6.86 -38.34
N ALA A 113 -19.24 5.93 -39.24
CA ALA A 113 -20.12 6.18 -40.39
C ALA A 113 -21.61 5.88 -40.15
N SER A 114 -21.97 5.13 -39.11
CA SER A 114 -23.35 4.70 -38.84
C SER A 114 -23.61 4.42 -37.36
N ARG A 115 -24.89 4.30 -36.98
CA ARG A 115 -25.30 3.91 -35.63
C ARG A 115 -24.77 2.52 -35.27
N ALA A 116 -24.88 1.56 -36.18
CA ALA A 116 -24.37 0.21 -35.97
C ALA A 116 -22.85 0.19 -35.73
N ALA A 117 -22.09 1.05 -36.44
CA ALA A 117 -20.66 1.20 -36.19
C ALA A 117 -20.38 1.76 -34.79
N LEU A 118 -21.14 2.76 -34.33
CA LEU A 118 -21.03 3.28 -32.96
C LEU A 118 -21.33 2.21 -31.91
N ASP A 119 -22.40 1.45 -32.09
CA ASP A 119 -22.83 0.41 -31.16
C ASP A 119 -21.81 -0.75 -31.08
N SER A 120 -21.06 -0.99 -32.16
CA SER A 120 -20.00 -2.00 -32.23
C SER A 120 -18.65 -1.55 -31.65
N CYS A 121 -18.51 -0.28 -31.27
CA CYS A 121 -17.26 0.22 -30.71
C CYS A 121 -16.96 -0.42 -29.36
N VAL A 122 -15.70 -0.84 -29.18
CA VAL A 122 -15.16 -1.33 -27.92
C VAL A 122 -14.29 -0.24 -27.30
N VAL A 123 -14.48 -0.02 -26.01
CA VAL A 123 -13.68 0.86 -25.16
C VAL A 123 -12.57 0.02 -24.54
N ASN A 124 -11.31 0.40 -24.72
CA ASN A 124 -10.17 -0.28 -24.10
C ASN A 124 -9.48 0.62 -23.07
N LEU A 125 -9.06 0.03 -21.94
CA LEU A 125 -8.16 0.69 -21.00
C LEU A 125 -6.75 0.83 -21.60
N ARG A 126 -6.18 2.04 -21.48
CA ARG A 126 -4.80 2.32 -21.91
C ARG A 126 -3.75 1.77 -20.93
N GLY A 127 -4.13 1.52 -19.67
CA GLY A 127 -3.26 1.02 -18.62
C GLY A 127 -4.01 0.15 -17.60
N LYS A 128 -3.31 -0.32 -16.57
CA LYS A 128 -3.88 -1.12 -15.48
C LYS A 128 -4.54 -0.21 -14.43
N PHE A 129 -5.57 0.52 -14.83
CA PHE A 129 -6.17 1.57 -14.01
C PHE A 129 -7.43 1.11 -13.28
N ILE A 130 -7.41 1.16 -11.94
CA ILE A 130 -8.57 0.96 -11.07
C ILE A 130 -8.99 2.23 -10.31
N GLU A 131 -8.24 3.32 -10.48
CA GLU A 131 -8.55 4.66 -10.00
C GLU A 131 -9.06 5.55 -11.14
N ARG A 132 -9.79 6.62 -10.82
CA ARG A 132 -10.31 7.59 -11.80
C ARG A 132 -10.13 9.02 -11.28
N GLY A 133 -9.83 9.94 -12.20
CA GLY A 133 -9.81 11.39 -11.95
C GLY A 133 -11.17 12.02 -12.28
N THR A 134 -11.14 13.08 -13.10
CA THR A 134 -12.35 13.80 -13.55
C THR A 134 -12.85 13.34 -14.93
N ASN A 135 -12.24 12.30 -15.51
CA ASN A 135 -12.38 11.92 -16.91
C ASN A 135 -13.09 10.57 -17.09
N PHE A 136 -14.26 10.41 -16.47
CA PHE A 136 -15.09 9.22 -16.66
C PHE A 136 -15.71 9.23 -18.06
N LEU A 137 -15.46 8.21 -18.88
CA LEU A 137 -16.17 8.07 -20.14
C LEU A 137 -17.66 7.84 -19.84
N MET A 138 -18.53 8.65 -20.43
CA MET A 138 -19.98 8.49 -20.29
C MET A 138 -20.64 8.42 -21.66
N THR A 139 -21.66 7.59 -21.77
CA THR A 139 -22.44 7.44 -23.01
C THR A 139 -23.94 7.46 -22.71
N GLY A 140 -24.72 7.88 -23.71
CA GLY A 140 -26.16 7.97 -23.61
C GLY A 140 -26.81 8.09 -24.98
N VAL A 141 -28.07 7.65 -25.08
CA VAL A 141 -28.90 7.79 -26.30
C VAL A 141 -30.30 8.26 -25.96
N ALA A 142 -30.83 9.16 -26.78
CA ALA A 142 -32.26 9.42 -26.90
C ALA A 142 -32.77 8.82 -28.22
N GLU A 143 -33.77 7.94 -28.12
CA GLU A 143 -34.38 7.28 -29.28
C GLU A 143 -35.66 8.00 -29.71
N ASN A 144 -36.10 7.76 -30.95
CA ASN A 144 -37.37 8.24 -31.50
C ASN A 144 -37.55 9.77 -31.50
N VAL A 145 -36.47 10.52 -31.69
CA VAL A 145 -36.50 11.98 -31.77
C VAL A 145 -37.12 12.42 -33.10
N THR A 146 -38.01 13.40 -33.04
CA THR A 146 -38.68 13.97 -34.22
C THR A 146 -38.20 15.39 -34.44
N VAL A 147 -37.55 15.62 -35.58
CA VAL A 147 -36.99 16.93 -35.96
C VAL A 147 -37.89 17.54 -37.04
N THR A 148 -38.47 18.71 -36.76
CA THR A 148 -39.39 19.42 -37.67
C THR A 148 -38.94 20.86 -37.88
N ALA A 149 -39.08 21.38 -39.09
CA ALA A 149 -38.77 22.76 -39.41
C ALA A 149 -39.64 23.74 -38.61
N GLY A 150 -39.03 24.82 -38.11
CA GLY A 150 -39.74 25.96 -37.50
C GLY A 150 -40.40 25.71 -36.13
N SER A 151 -40.33 24.50 -35.56
CA SER A 151 -40.84 24.20 -34.23
C SER A 151 -39.69 23.93 -33.24
N PRO A 152 -39.76 24.42 -31.99
CA PRO A 152 -38.77 24.09 -30.98
C PRO A 152 -38.86 22.60 -30.64
N VAL A 153 -37.85 21.84 -31.06
CA VAL A 153 -37.67 20.43 -30.69
C VAL A 153 -36.62 20.36 -29.60
N SER A 154 -36.93 19.67 -28.50
CA SER A 154 -35.96 19.35 -27.46
C SER A 154 -35.78 17.84 -27.31
N ALA A 155 -34.55 17.42 -27.03
CA ALA A 155 -34.23 16.06 -26.64
C ALA A 155 -33.36 16.08 -25.38
N THR A 156 -33.55 15.08 -24.52
CA THR A 156 -32.70 14.88 -23.34
C THR A 156 -31.99 13.55 -23.46
N VAL A 157 -30.66 13.56 -23.38
CA VAL A 157 -29.84 12.35 -23.41
C VAL A 157 -29.26 12.12 -22.01
N PRO A 158 -29.69 11.06 -21.29
CA PRO A 158 -29.10 10.72 -20.01
C PRO A 158 -27.71 10.10 -20.24
N LEU A 159 -26.69 10.64 -19.58
CA LEU A 159 -25.34 10.10 -19.64
C LEU A 159 -25.10 9.15 -18.48
N THR A 160 -24.59 7.96 -18.80
CA THR A 160 -24.19 6.93 -17.85
C THR A 160 -22.72 6.61 -18.02
N ARG A 161 -21.99 6.42 -16.91
CA ARG A 161 -20.59 6.01 -16.95
C ARG A 161 -20.46 4.62 -17.54
N VAL A 162 -19.38 4.37 -18.29
CA VAL A 162 -19.01 3.01 -18.73
C VAL A 162 -18.46 2.20 -17.55
N ASP A 163 -17.86 2.88 -16.56
CA ASP A 163 -17.37 2.26 -15.33
C ASP A 163 -18.49 1.88 -14.36
N SER A 164 -18.23 0.82 -13.59
CA SER A 164 -18.88 0.45 -12.34
C SER A 164 -18.00 0.88 -11.15
N LYS A 165 -18.62 1.11 -10.00
CA LYS A 165 -17.94 1.44 -8.74
C LYS A 165 -18.10 0.27 -7.78
N ILE A 166 -17.03 -0.15 -7.11
CA ILE A 166 -17.03 -1.27 -6.17
C ILE A 166 -16.47 -0.80 -4.84
N ARG A 167 -17.17 -1.06 -3.73
CA ARG A 167 -16.71 -0.80 -2.36
C ARG A 167 -16.75 -2.08 -1.54
N PHE A 168 -15.68 -2.31 -0.78
CA PHE A 168 -15.62 -3.33 0.26
C PHE A 168 -15.64 -2.68 1.64
N ARG A 169 -16.39 -3.28 2.56
CA ARG A 169 -16.44 -2.93 3.98
C ARG A 169 -16.22 -4.20 4.79
N VAL A 170 -15.07 -4.29 5.45
CA VAL A 170 -14.68 -5.41 6.30
C VAL A 170 -15.08 -5.09 7.75
N THR A 171 -15.73 -6.03 8.41
CA THR A 171 -16.15 -5.91 9.81
C THR A 171 -15.82 -7.19 10.56
N GLU A 172 -15.65 -7.12 11.88
CA GLU A 172 -15.41 -8.32 12.70
C GLU A 172 -16.64 -8.72 13.51
N ALA A 173 -16.74 -10.01 13.82
CA ALA A 173 -17.60 -10.50 14.88
C ALA A 173 -17.09 -10.08 16.27
N SER A 174 -17.98 -10.06 17.26
CA SER A 174 -17.61 -9.71 18.63
C SER A 174 -16.56 -10.67 19.19
N GLY A 175 -15.48 -10.14 19.76
CA GLY A 175 -14.37 -10.93 20.32
C GLY A 175 -13.32 -11.37 19.30
N VAL A 176 -13.48 -10.99 18.02
CA VAL A 176 -12.52 -11.23 16.95
C VAL A 176 -11.88 -9.93 16.53
N THR A 177 -10.55 -9.96 16.37
CA THR A 177 -9.77 -8.88 15.80
C THR A 177 -9.28 -9.30 14.42
N PHE A 178 -9.46 -8.46 13.42
CA PHE A 178 -8.88 -8.61 12.09
C PHE A 178 -7.99 -7.41 11.81
N THR A 179 -6.69 -7.66 11.70
CA THR A 179 -5.73 -6.66 11.23
C THR A 179 -5.58 -6.85 9.73
N SER A 180 -6.11 -5.91 8.96
CA SER A 180 -5.97 -5.94 7.51
C SER A 180 -4.53 -5.70 7.10
N ASP A 181 -4.03 -6.48 6.14
CA ASP A 181 -2.74 -6.20 5.52
C ASP A 181 -2.99 -5.51 4.17
N ASP A 182 -3.46 -6.28 3.18
CA ASP A 182 -3.53 -5.86 1.79
C ASP A 182 -4.76 -6.41 1.06
N TRP A 183 -5.10 -5.82 -0.07
CA TRP A 183 -6.09 -6.32 -1.01
C TRP A 183 -5.59 -6.20 -2.45
N ARG A 184 -6.12 -7.03 -3.34
CA ARG A 184 -5.93 -6.86 -4.79
C ARG A 184 -7.17 -7.27 -5.56
N VAL A 185 -7.26 -6.81 -6.80
CA VAL A 185 -8.29 -7.24 -7.75
C VAL A 185 -7.65 -8.12 -8.81
N VAL A 186 -8.24 -9.28 -9.03
CA VAL A 186 -7.80 -10.29 -10.00
C VAL A 186 -8.82 -10.30 -11.14
N SER A 187 -8.32 -10.43 -12.37
CA SER A 187 -9.13 -10.44 -13.60
C SER A 187 -10.02 -9.20 -13.80
N VAL A 188 -9.42 -8.00 -13.69
CA VAL A 188 -10.11 -6.74 -14.04
C VAL A 188 -10.27 -6.64 -15.57
N PRO A 189 -11.48 -6.39 -16.10
CA PRO A 189 -11.71 -6.29 -17.54
C PRO A 189 -11.01 -5.06 -18.14
N ARG A 190 -10.32 -5.25 -19.27
CA ARG A 190 -9.73 -4.13 -20.04
C ARG A 190 -10.67 -3.55 -21.08
N LYS A 191 -11.83 -4.19 -21.31
CA LYS A 191 -12.74 -3.90 -22.42
C LYS A 191 -14.17 -3.73 -21.93
N ALA A 192 -14.90 -2.83 -22.56
CA ALA A 192 -16.35 -2.72 -22.45
C ALA A 192 -16.95 -2.21 -23.77
N GLY A 193 -18.25 -2.41 -23.99
CA GLY A 193 -18.93 -1.79 -25.13
C GLY A 193 -19.05 -0.28 -24.95
N MET A 194 -18.94 0.49 -26.04
CA MET A 194 -19.25 1.93 -26.03
C MET A 194 -20.68 2.17 -25.53
N MET A 195 -21.61 1.40 -26.10
CA MET A 195 -23.02 1.42 -25.75
C MET A 195 -23.34 0.19 -24.88
N ALA A 196 -24.40 0.30 -24.06
CA ALA A 196 -24.81 -0.79 -23.18
C ALA A 196 -25.12 -2.06 -23.99
N SER A 197 -24.45 -3.15 -23.64
CA SER A 197 -24.52 -4.44 -24.32
C SER A 197 -24.52 -5.55 -23.27
N ARG A 198 -25.25 -6.64 -23.52
CA ARG A 198 -25.24 -7.85 -22.68
C ARG A 198 -24.34 -8.94 -23.26
N THR A 199 -23.29 -8.52 -23.96
CA THR A 199 -22.33 -9.41 -24.61
C THR A 199 -21.07 -9.48 -23.78
N ASP A 200 -20.56 -10.69 -23.58
CA ASP A 200 -19.25 -10.90 -22.98
C ASP A 200 -18.14 -10.45 -23.95
N LEU A 201 -17.27 -9.56 -23.49
CA LEU A 201 -16.18 -8.97 -24.24
C LEU A 201 -14.79 -9.26 -23.63
N CYS A 202 -14.69 -9.88 -22.45
CA CYS A 202 -13.43 -10.39 -21.88
C CYS A 202 -13.57 -11.92 -21.76
N THR A 203 -13.36 -12.64 -22.87
CA THR A 203 -13.49 -14.11 -22.90
C THR A 203 -12.16 -14.83 -22.68
N ASP A 204 -11.05 -14.09 -22.81
CA ASP A 204 -9.69 -14.59 -22.58
C ASP A 204 -9.06 -13.87 -21.36
N PRO A 205 -8.49 -14.58 -20.37
CA PRO A 205 -7.75 -13.98 -19.27
C PRO A 205 -6.68 -12.96 -19.67
N ALA A 206 -6.09 -13.06 -20.86
CA ALA A 206 -5.13 -12.09 -21.39
C ALA A 206 -5.76 -10.71 -21.70
N GLU A 207 -7.09 -10.64 -21.82
CA GLU A 207 -7.86 -9.40 -22.00
C GLU A 207 -8.24 -8.73 -20.67
N CYS A 208 -7.88 -9.36 -19.56
CA CYS A 208 -8.09 -8.89 -18.21
C CYS A 208 -6.70 -8.64 -17.55
N PHE A 209 -6.65 -8.05 -16.34
CA PHE A 209 -5.39 -7.85 -15.62
C PHE A 209 -5.56 -7.94 -14.11
N ASP A 210 -4.47 -8.29 -13.42
CA ASP A 210 -4.39 -8.27 -11.97
C ASP A 210 -3.72 -6.99 -11.49
N THR A 211 -4.20 -6.48 -10.37
CA THR A 211 -3.55 -5.39 -9.64
C THR A 211 -2.45 -5.93 -8.74
N GLU A 212 -1.50 -5.06 -8.39
CA GLU A 212 -0.60 -5.32 -7.27
C GLU A 212 -1.42 -5.36 -5.95
N TRP A 213 -0.84 -5.98 -4.92
CA TRP A 213 -1.36 -5.89 -3.56
C TRP A 213 -1.32 -4.43 -3.13
N ALA A 214 -2.42 -3.94 -2.55
CA ALA A 214 -2.57 -2.58 -2.10
C ALA A 214 -3.00 -2.55 -0.64
N HIS A 215 -2.45 -1.62 0.14
CA HIS A 215 -2.85 -1.46 1.54
C HIS A 215 -4.28 -0.91 1.67
N PHE A 216 -4.91 -1.18 2.80
CA PHE A 216 -6.23 -0.64 3.12
C PHE A 216 -6.20 0.89 3.36
N GLU A 217 -7.34 1.54 3.10
CA GLU A 217 -7.56 2.97 3.35
C GLU A 217 -8.06 3.21 4.79
N GLU A 218 -8.05 4.47 5.25
CA GLU A 218 -8.65 4.94 6.54
C GLU A 218 -8.35 4.13 7.79
N ASP A 219 -9.27 3.22 8.10
CA ASP A 219 -9.48 2.47 9.32
C ASP A 219 -8.93 1.04 9.19
N GLY A 220 -8.29 0.72 8.06
CA GLY A 220 -7.83 -0.61 7.73
C GLY A 220 -8.99 -1.55 7.33
N LYS A 221 -10.17 -1.04 7.00
CA LYS A 221 -11.35 -1.92 6.84
C LYS A 221 -12.19 -1.61 5.61
N THR A 222 -11.94 -0.49 4.96
CA THR A 222 -12.70 -0.09 3.78
C THR A 222 -11.76 0.24 2.62
N PHE A 223 -12.15 -0.15 1.41
CA PHE A 223 -11.50 0.31 0.17
C PHE A 223 -12.51 0.32 -0.97
N ALA A 224 -12.19 1.05 -2.05
CA ALA A 224 -13.03 1.09 -3.23
C ALA A 224 -12.22 1.27 -4.52
N PHE A 225 -12.78 0.81 -5.64
CA PHE A 225 -12.16 0.89 -6.95
C PHE A 225 -13.19 0.97 -8.07
N TYR A 226 -12.71 1.26 -9.28
CA TYR A 226 -13.51 1.28 -10.51
C TYR A 226 -13.11 0.14 -11.45
N SER A 227 -14.11 -0.43 -12.10
CA SER A 227 -13.94 -1.44 -13.16
C SER A 227 -14.82 -1.07 -14.34
N LEU A 228 -14.37 -1.34 -15.55
CA LEU A 228 -15.25 -1.29 -16.71
C LEU A 228 -16.39 -2.30 -16.57
N GLU A 229 -17.48 -2.08 -17.31
CA GLU A 229 -18.58 -3.04 -17.42
C GLU A 229 -18.08 -4.41 -17.88
N SER A 230 -18.57 -5.45 -17.22
CA SER A 230 -18.33 -6.85 -17.56
C SER A 230 -19.63 -7.63 -17.45
N VAL A 231 -19.97 -8.35 -18.52
CA VAL A 231 -21.15 -9.23 -18.56
C VAL A 231 -20.65 -10.64 -18.84
N LEU A 232 -20.75 -11.52 -17.84
CA LEU A 232 -20.11 -12.82 -17.84
C LEU A 232 -21.14 -13.94 -17.72
N THR A 233 -20.84 -15.06 -18.37
CA THR A 233 -21.61 -16.31 -18.23
C THR A 233 -20.86 -17.27 -17.30
N PRO A 234 -21.53 -17.86 -16.29
CA PRO A 234 -20.88 -18.84 -15.41
C PRO A 234 -20.34 -20.04 -16.20
N ARG A 235 -19.27 -20.66 -15.71
CA ARG A 235 -18.72 -21.89 -16.30
C ARG A 235 -19.69 -23.06 -16.12
N ALA A 236 -20.39 -23.10 -14.98
CA ALA A 236 -21.44 -24.05 -14.66
C ALA A 236 -22.40 -23.44 -13.63
N GLU A 237 -23.66 -23.90 -13.60
CA GLU A 237 -24.65 -23.46 -12.61
C GLU A 237 -24.37 -24.07 -11.23
N ILE A 238 -24.50 -23.25 -10.18
CA ILE A 238 -24.37 -23.69 -8.79
C ILE A 238 -25.64 -24.46 -8.36
N PRO A 239 -25.52 -25.68 -7.81
CA PRO A 239 -26.70 -26.45 -7.42
C PRO A 239 -27.52 -25.78 -6.31
N VAL A 240 -28.82 -25.55 -6.58
CA VAL A 240 -29.77 -24.97 -5.59
C VAL A 240 -29.96 -25.81 -4.33
N THR A 241 -29.57 -27.09 -4.35
CA THR A 241 -29.62 -27.98 -3.18
C THR A 241 -28.44 -27.82 -2.22
N ALA A 242 -27.47 -26.96 -2.52
CA ALA A 242 -26.23 -26.82 -1.75
C ALA A 242 -26.38 -26.04 -0.42
N GLY A 243 -27.61 -25.75 0.02
CA GLY A 243 -27.88 -25.13 1.33
C GLY A 243 -28.35 -23.69 1.22
N THR A 244 -27.95 -22.87 2.19
CA THR A 244 -28.26 -21.43 2.28
C THR A 244 -27.62 -20.64 1.14
N TYR A 245 -28.10 -19.40 0.91
CA TYR A 245 -27.48 -18.50 -0.09
C TYR A 245 -25.98 -18.28 0.17
N GLU A 246 -25.57 -18.17 1.44
CA GLU A 246 -24.16 -17.99 1.81
C GLU A 246 -23.30 -19.21 1.46
N GLU A 247 -23.83 -20.42 1.66
CA GLU A 247 -23.14 -21.67 1.31
C GLU A 247 -23.05 -21.84 -0.21
N GLN A 248 -24.11 -21.48 -0.94
CA GLN A 248 -24.09 -21.45 -2.40
C GLN A 248 -23.11 -20.41 -2.94
N TYR A 249 -23.09 -19.20 -2.36
CA TYR A 249 -22.17 -18.14 -2.77
C TYR A 249 -20.71 -18.56 -2.59
N ALA A 250 -20.39 -19.27 -1.49
CA ALA A 250 -19.02 -19.76 -1.24
C ALA A 250 -18.53 -20.77 -2.30
N LEU A 251 -19.43 -21.41 -3.06
CA LEU A 251 -19.05 -22.32 -4.14
C LEU A 251 -18.47 -21.58 -5.35
N ARG A 252 -18.64 -20.26 -5.45
CA ARG A 252 -18.04 -19.45 -6.52
C ARG A 252 -16.52 -19.57 -6.53
N GLU A 253 -15.90 -19.82 -5.38
CA GLU A 253 -14.45 -20.04 -5.24
C GLU A 253 -14.03 -21.50 -5.31
N LYS A 254 -14.95 -22.46 -5.49
CA LYS A 254 -14.61 -23.88 -5.59
C LYS A 254 -13.74 -24.12 -6.83
N GLN A 255 -12.62 -24.82 -6.65
CA GLN A 255 -11.72 -25.22 -7.73
C GLN A 255 -11.81 -26.71 -8.03
N ASP A 256 -11.57 -27.05 -9.29
CA ASP A 256 -11.39 -28.44 -9.70
C ASP A 256 -10.11 -28.98 -9.06
N LYS A 257 -10.16 -30.13 -8.37
CA LYS A 257 -8.98 -30.72 -7.71
C LYS A 257 -8.49 -31.95 -8.49
N THR A 258 -7.17 -32.09 -8.62
CA THR A 258 -6.54 -33.23 -9.29
C THR A 258 -5.60 -33.97 -8.34
N PRO A 259 -5.72 -35.30 -8.12
CA PRO A 259 -4.81 -36.04 -7.25
C PRO A 259 -3.34 -35.95 -7.71
N THR A 260 -2.41 -35.68 -6.78
CA THR A 260 -0.98 -35.54 -7.08
C THR A 260 -0.17 -36.83 -6.86
N GLY A 261 -0.79 -37.89 -6.35
CA GLY A 261 -0.15 -39.18 -6.13
C GLY A 261 -1.00 -40.20 -5.37
N ALA A 262 -0.36 -41.22 -4.79
CA ALA A 262 -1.01 -42.21 -3.92
C ALA A 262 -1.16 -41.65 -2.50
N GLY A 263 -2.05 -40.66 -2.34
CA GLY A 263 -2.30 -40.00 -1.06
C GLY A 263 -3.58 -39.17 -1.09
N ILE A 264 -3.79 -38.40 -0.03
CA ILE A 264 -4.89 -37.44 0.11
C ILE A 264 -4.54 -36.07 -0.52
N GLU A 265 -3.34 -35.90 -1.06
CA GLU A 265 -2.89 -34.64 -1.64
C GLU A 265 -3.50 -34.38 -3.02
N VAL A 266 -3.89 -33.13 -3.27
CA VAL A 266 -4.50 -32.67 -4.53
C VAL A 266 -3.87 -31.35 -5.00
N ALA A 267 -3.97 -31.07 -6.29
CA ALA A 267 -3.60 -29.80 -6.91
C ALA A 267 -4.84 -29.02 -7.35
N ASN A 268 -4.84 -27.70 -7.12
CA ASN A 268 -5.93 -26.80 -7.51
C ASN A 268 -5.84 -26.45 -9.00
N GLY A 269 -6.95 -26.61 -9.72
CA GLY A 269 -7.14 -26.23 -11.13
C GLY A 269 -8.02 -24.98 -11.31
N ASP A 270 -8.70 -24.90 -12.44
CA ASP A 270 -9.65 -23.81 -12.74
C ASP A 270 -10.83 -23.81 -11.74
N TYR A 271 -11.49 -22.67 -11.55
CA TYR A 271 -12.74 -22.60 -10.78
C TYR A 271 -13.84 -23.43 -11.42
N THR A 272 -14.53 -24.25 -10.63
CA THR A 272 -15.57 -25.17 -11.10
C THR A 272 -16.78 -24.42 -11.68
N TYR A 273 -17.23 -23.35 -11.01
CA TYR A 273 -18.43 -22.59 -11.38
C TYR A 273 -18.13 -21.19 -11.93
N ALA A 274 -17.14 -20.49 -11.36
CA ALA A 274 -16.81 -19.14 -11.80
C ALA A 274 -16.24 -19.10 -13.23
N PRO A 275 -16.55 -18.04 -14.01
CA PRO A 275 -15.91 -17.82 -15.30
C PRO A 275 -14.39 -17.64 -15.13
N LYS A 276 -13.60 -18.03 -16.14
CA LYS A 276 -12.14 -17.84 -16.13
C LYS A 276 -11.71 -16.38 -16.02
N THR A 277 -12.56 -15.47 -16.49
CA THR A 277 -12.37 -14.02 -16.45
C THR A 277 -13.24 -13.35 -15.37
N GLY A 278 -13.80 -14.15 -14.45
CA GLY A 278 -14.58 -13.66 -13.32
C GLY A 278 -13.74 -12.77 -12.42
N THR A 279 -14.06 -11.47 -12.38
CA THR A 279 -13.34 -10.54 -11.51
C THR A 279 -13.56 -10.93 -10.05
N CYS A 280 -12.47 -11.06 -9.29
CA CYS A 280 -12.51 -11.34 -7.87
C CYS A 280 -11.58 -10.41 -7.10
N VAL A 281 -11.85 -10.27 -5.80
CA VAL A 281 -11.03 -9.52 -4.87
C VAL A 281 -10.37 -10.51 -3.92
N GLN A 282 -9.06 -10.33 -3.73
CA GLN A 282 -8.32 -11.06 -2.71
C GLN A 282 -7.97 -10.13 -1.55
N LEU A 283 -8.20 -10.57 -0.32
CA LEU A 283 -7.95 -9.83 0.92
C LEU A 283 -6.98 -10.62 1.79
N ARG A 284 -5.94 -9.97 2.31
CA ARG A 284 -5.00 -10.50 3.29
C ARG A 284 -5.19 -9.82 4.63
N GLY A 285 -4.98 -10.58 5.70
CA GLY A 285 -4.86 -10.03 7.04
C GLY A 285 -4.62 -11.10 8.09
N ASP A 286 -4.45 -10.64 9.33
CA ASP A 286 -4.25 -11.47 10.50
C ASP A 286 -5.51 -11.47 11.37
N ILE A 287 -6.02 -12.66 11.69
CA ILE A 287 -7.14 -12.86 12.59
C ILE A 287 -6.63 -13.25 13.96
N ARG A 288 -7.18 -12.65 15.02
CA ARG A 288 -6.93 -13.05 16.40
C ARG A 288 -8.17 -13.11 17.26
N TYR A 289 -8.24 -14.15 18.08
CA TYR A 289 -9.19 -14.27 19.17
C TYR A 289 -8.72 -15.30 20.19
N LYS A 290 -9.33 -15.29 21.38
CA LYS A 290 -9.13 -16.34 22.37
C LYS A 290 -10.28 -17.33 22.26
N ASP A 291 -9.94 -18.61 22.19
CA ASP A 291 -10.94 -19.66 22.31
C ASP A 291 -11.57 -19.59 23.71
N ALA A 292 -12.89 -19.42 23.76
CA ALA A 292 -13.61 -19.15 25.00
C ALA A 292 -13.59 -20.33 25.99
N SER A 293 -13.30 -21.55 25.51
CA SER A 293 -13.33 -22.77 26.32
C SER A 293 -11.97 -23.12 26.92
N SER A 294 -10.89 -22.91 26.16
CA SER A 294 -9.52 -23.28 26.52
C SER A 294 -8.66 -22.10 26.95
N GLY A 295 -9.03 -20.87 26.57
CA GLY A 295 -8.23 -19.66 26.79
C GLY A 295 -6.99 -19.56 25.89
N VAL A 296 -6.80 -20.49 24.96
CA VAL A 296 -5.71 -20.51 23.97
C VAL A 296 -5.90 -19.36 22.99
N GLU A 297 -4.80 -18.72 22.62
CA GLU A 297 -4.79 -17.65 21.63
C GLU A 297 -4.70 -18.26 20.23
N ILE A 298 -5.66 -17.91 19.38
CA ILE A 298 -5.69 -18.26 17.97
C ILE A 298 -5.20 -17.04 17.20
N SER A 299 -4.23 -17.25 16.31
CA SER A 299 -3.74 -16.28 15.34
C SER A 299 -3.67 -16.94 13.97
N THR A 300 -4.08 -16.24 12.92
CA THR A 300 -4.12 -16.83 11.58
C THR A 300 -3.89 -15.78 10.52
N ASP A 301 -2.85 -15.97 9.71
CA ASP A 301 -2.69 -15.25 8.45
C ASP A 301 -3.66 -15.86 7.43
N VAL A 302 -4.55 -15.05 6.89
CA VAL A 302 -5.62 -15.50 5.98
C VAL A 302 -5.56 -14.79 4.64
N VAL A 303 -5.97 -15.51 3.60
CA VAL A 303 -6.32 -14.97 2.29
C VAL A 303 -7.79 -15.28 2.02
N TYR A 304 -8.59 -14.25 1.76
CA TYR A 304 -9.96 -14.39 1.29
C TYR A 304 -10.05 -14.04 -0.18
N THR A 305 -10.56 -14.96 -1.01
CA THR A 305 -10.93 -14.70 -2.41
C THR A 305 -12.45 -14.54 -2.51
N ILE A 306 -12.91 -13.48 -3.17
CA ILE A 306 -14.34 -13.14 -3.27
C ILE A 306 -14.65 -12.73 -4.72
N HIS A 307 -15.34 -13.58 -5.48
CA HIS A 307 -15.83 -13.21 -6.81
C HIS A 307 -16.93 -12.14 -6.72
N LEU A 308 -16.86 -11.17 -7.64
CA LEU A 308 -17.81 -10.06 -7.72
C LEU A 308 -19.06 -10.46 -8.52
N GLY A 309 -20.17 -9.78 -8.27
CA GLY A 309 -21.51 -10.04 -8.82
C GLY A 309 -22.49 -10.41 -7.70
N GLY A 310 -23.40 -11.34 -7.98
CA GLY A 310 -24.30 -11.89 -6.98
C GLY A 310 -25.55 -11.05 -6.70
N VAL A 311 -25.91 -10.11 -7.59
CA VAL A 311 -27.09 -9.24 -7.40
C VAL A 311 -28.35 -9.97 -7.86
N GLU A 312 -28.27 -10.66 -9.01
CA GLU A 312 -29.39 -11.42 -9.58
C GLU A 312 -29.37 -12.92 -9.21
N GLY A 313 -28.47 -13.33 -8.31
CA GLY A 313 -28.34 -14.71 -7.82
C GLY A 313 -26.89 -15.19 -7.76
N VAL A 314 -26.65 -16.39 -7.23
CA VAL A 314 -25.28 -16.92 -7.02
C VAL A 314 -24.51 -17.22 -8.30
N ASP A 315 -25.20 -17.29 -9.45
CA ASP A 315 -24.59 -17.46 -10.78
C ASP A 315 -24.35 -16.12 -11.51
N ASP A 316 -24.68 -14.99 -10.88
CA ASP A 316 -24.44 -13.64 -11.44
C ASP A 316 -23.00 -13.21 -11.19
N TYR A 317 -22.22 -13.00 -12.26
CA TYR A 317 -20.83 -12.51 -12.21
C TYR A 317 -20.68 -11.12 -12.85
N ASN A 318 -21.80 -10.42 -13.08
CA ASN A 318 -21.80 -9.19 -13.85
C ASN A 318 -21.38 -7.96 -13.02
N LEU A 319 -20.63 -7.06 -13.67
CA LEU A 319 -20.36 -5.70 -13.22
C LEU A 319 -20.98 -4.75 -14.24
N LEU A 320 -22.10 -4.13 -13.90
CA LEU A 320 -22.87 -3.31 -14.83
C LEU A 320 -22.40 -1.86 -14.81
N ARG A 321 -22.38 -1.23 -15.98
CA ARG A 321 -22.00 0.17 -16.12
C ARG A 321 -22.85 1.08 -15.21
N ASN A 322 -22.26 2.15 -14.71
CA ASN A 322 -22.90 3.13 -13.84
C ASN A 322 -23.56 2.55 -12.58
N THR A 323 -23.19 1.33 -12.18
CA THR A 323 -23.72 0.65 -11.00
C THR A 323 -22.73 0.72 -9.86
N TYR A 324 -23.23 0.89 -8.64
CA TYR A 324 -22.43 0.96 -7.44
C TYR A 324 -22.67 -0.25 -6.54
N TYR A 325 -21.65 -1.10 -6.41
CA TYR A 325 -21.67 -2.32 -5.61
C TYR A 325 -21.04 -2.08 -4.23
N THR A 326 -21.68 -2.56 -3.17
CA THR A 326 -21.12 -2.57 -1.81
C THR A 326 -21.10 -3.99 -1.25
N TYR A 327 -19.91 -4.52 -1.03
CA TYR A 327 -19.66 -5.82 -0.41
C TYR A 327 -19.40 -5.61 1.08
N ASN A 328 -20.27 -6.15 1.93
CA ASN A 328 -20.08 -6.14 3.38
C ASN A 328 -19.52 -7.50 3.79
N VAL A 329 -18.22 -7.54 4.10
CA VAL A 329 -17.50 -8.75 4.50
C VAL A 329 -17.43 -8.79 6.01
N LYS A 330 -17.93 -9.85 6.63
CA LYS A 330 -17.86 -10.04 8.07
C LYS A 330 -16.92 -11.21 8.40
N ILE A 331 -15.81 -10.90 9.07
CA ILE A 331 -14.86 -11.88 9.57
C ILE A 331 -15.41 -12.48 10.88
N VAL A 332 -15.67 -13.79 10.89
CA VAL A 332 -16.37 -14.47 11.99
C VAL A 332 -15.47 -15.39 12.79
N SER A 333 -14.80 -16.35 12.17
CA SER A 333 -13.84 -17.26 12.81
C SER A 333 -13.03 -17.99 11.74
N VAL A 334 -11.97 -18.70 12.17
CA VAL A 334 -11.18 -19.58 11.29
C VAL A 334 -11.64 -21.04 11.36
N ASP A 335 -12.79 -21.32 11.98
CA ASP A 335 -13.25 -22.69 12.24
C ASP A 335 -13.42 -23.50 10.96
N LYS A 336 -13.78 -22.85 9.84
CA LYS A 336 -13.91 -23.54 8.55
C LYS A 336 -12.56 -23.97 7.98
N ILE A 337 -11.52 -23.17 8.19
CA ILE A 337 -10.13 -23.51 7.86
C ILE A 337 -9.66 -24.67 8.77
N ILE A 338 -9.97 -24.61 10.07
CA ILE A 338 -9.64 -25.68 11.03
C ILE A 338 -10.33 -27.01 10.66
N ILE A 339 -11.63 -26.99 10.34
CA ILE A 339 -12.41 -28.18 9.98
C ILE A 339 -11.84 -28.85 8.74
N GLU A 340 -11.45 -28.07 7.73
CA GLU A 340 -10.82 -28.57 6.51
C GLU A 340 -9.56 -29.38 6.82
N VAL A 341 -8.70 -28.85 7.70
CA VAL A 341 -7.44 -29.49 8.11
C VAL A 341 -7.67 -30.73 9.01
N ASP A 342 -8.64 -30.66 9.95
CA ASP A 342 -8.92 -31.72 10.94
C ASP A 342 -9.79 -32.88 10.41
N SER A 343 -10.38 -32.74 9.22
CA SER A 343 -11.32 -33.74 8.68
C SER A 343 -10.70 -35.15 8.58
N SER A 344 -11.33 -36.13 9.26
CA SER A 344 -10.87 -37.54 9.23
C SER A 344 -11.00 -38.20 7.85
N LYS A 345 -11.80 -37.59 6.97
CA LYS A 345 -12.00 -37.97 5.58
C LYS A 345 -11.64 -36.77 4.71
N LYS A 346 -10.35 -36.47 4.62
CA LYS A 346 -9.75 -35.44 3.77
C LYS A 346 -10.25 -35.52 2.32
N THR A 347 -11.41 -34.94 2.04
CA THR A 347 -12.15 -35.03 0.76
C THR A 347 -12.70 -33.66 0.39
N GLU A 348 -12.95 -33.45 -0.90
CA GLU A 348 -13.46 -32.17 -1.45
C GLU A 348 -14.80 -31.70 -0.84
N GLU A 349 -15.57 -32.59 -0.23
CA GLU A 349 -16.85 -32.23 0.40
C GLU A 349 -16.70 -31.49 1.74
N ASP A 350 -15.52 -31.54 2.36
CA ASP A 350 -15.24 -30.90 3.65
C ASP A 350 -14.73 -29.44 3.53
N GLU A 351 -14.36 -29.00 2.32
CA GLU A 351 -13.94 -27.62 1.98
C GLU A 351 -15.16 -26.69 1.85
N ARG A 352 -15.78 -26.32 2.98
CA ARG A 352 -17.04 -25.54 2.99
C ARG A 352 -16.88 -24.06 2.67
N ARG A 353 -15.65 -23.54 2.66
CA ARG A 353 -15.31 -22.15 2.32
C ARG A 353 -14.04 -22.15 1.44
N PRO A 354 -14.13 -22.58 0.16
CA PRO A 354 -12.97 -22.63 -0.74
C PRO A 354 -12.27 -21.29 -0.95
N GLY A 355 -12.99 -20.18 -0.75
CA GLY A 355 -12.43 -18.84 -0.82
C GLY A 355 -11.69 -18.37 0.43
N ALA A 356 -11.51 -19.20 1.46
CA ALA A 356 -10.85 -18.83 2.71
C ALA A 356 -9.71 -19.80 3.03
N GLU A 357 -8.48 -19.33 2.84
CA GLU A 357 -7.26 -20.11 3.06
C GLU A 357 -6.43 -19.43 4.16
N GLY A 358 -5.62 -20.20 4.90
CA GLY A 358 -4.74 -19.59 5.88
C GLY A 358 -3.98 -20.53 6.82
N ASP A 359 -3.09 -19.91 7.59
CA ASP A 359 -2.15 -20.58 8.48
C ASP A 359 -2.55 -20.39 9.93
N VAL A 360 -3.34 -21.33 10.43
CA VAL A 360 -3.91 -21.27 11.77
C VAL A 360 -2.87 -21.67 12.81
N VAL A 361 -2.51 -20.76 13.69
CA VAL A 361 -1.66 -21.01 14.85
C VAL A 361 -2.45 -20.88 16.13
N MET A 362 -2.49 -21.96 16.90
CA MET A 362 -2.99 -22.04 18.27
C MET A 362 -1.80 -22.09 19.21
N ALA A 363 -1.53 -21.01 19.94
CA ALA A 363 -0.36 -20.92 20.79
C ALA A 363 -0.70 -20.55 22.24
N LEU A 364 0.09 -21.07 23.20
CA LEU A 364 0.01 -20.59 24.58
C LEU A 364 0.53 -19.15 24.72
N GLN A 365 1.55 -18.79 23.93
CA GLN A 365 2.11 -17.44 23.89
C GLN A 365 2.48 -17.03 22.46
N ILE A 366 1.98 -15.88 22.02
CA ILE A 366 2.36 -15.24 20.78
C ILE A 366 3.29 -14.06 21.08
N LYS A 367 4.42 -13.98 20.36
CA LYS A 367 5.38 -12.88 20.43
C LYS A 367 5.40 -12.17 19.09
N GLU A 368 4.93 -10.94 19.07
CA GLU A 368 5.03 -10.05 17.92
C GLU A 368 6.26 -9.17 18.02
N LEU A 369 7.01 -9.11 16.91
CA LEU A 369 8.26 -8.41 16.80
C LEU A 369 8.26 -7.55 15.54
N ASP A 370 9.01 -6.46 15.59
CA ASP A 370 9.29 -5.64 14.41
C ASP A 370 10.52 -6.17 13.65
N ALA A 371 10.85 -5.56 12.52
CA ALA A 371 11.85 -6.03 11.56
C ALA A 371 13.31 -5.94 12.04
N TYR A 372 13.59 -5.32 13.18
CA TYR A 372 14.96 -5.16 13.69
C TYR A 372 15.38 -6.30 14.64
N ASN A 373 16.63 -6.25 15.13
CA ASN A 373 17.13 -7.25 16.06
C ASN A 373 16.41 -7.18 17.41
N GLU A 374 15.88 -8.31 17.87
CA GLU A 374 15.12 -8.38 19.13
C GLU A 374 15.78 -9.34 20.13
N VAL A 375 15.48 -9.13 21.41
CA VAL A 375 15.93 -10.00 22.50
C VAL A 375 14.86 -10.14 23.58
N PHE A 376 14.56 -11.38 23.96
CA PHE A 376 13.61 -11.68 25.04
C PHE A 376 13.89 -13.05 25.67
N THR A 377 13.21 -13.33 26.79
CA THR A 377 13.31 -14.62 27.48
C THR A 377 12.15 -15.54 27.10
N LEU A 378 12.46 -16.81 26.82
CA LEU A 378 11.51 -17.91 26.70
C LEU A 378 11.65 -18.87 27.88
N SER A 379 10.55 -19.45 28.34
CA SER A 379 10.51 -20.35 29.50
C SER A 379 9.76 -21.63 29.17
N PHE A 380 10.44 -22.76 29.29
CA PHE A 380 9.88 -24.08 29.00
C PHE A 380 9.73 -24.87 30.30
N HIS A 381 8.49 -25.12 30.72
CA HIS A 381 8.21 -26.02 31.82
C HIS A 381 8.28 -27.47 31.32
N GLN A 382 8.79 -28.40 32.13
CA GLN A 382 8.90 -29.81 31.74
C GLN A 382 7.57 -30.44 31.28
N SER A 383 6.43 -30.00 31.81
CA SER A 383 5.11 -30.55 31.42
C SER A 383 4.71 -30.21 29.99
N ASN A 384 5.32 -29.18 29.40
CA ASN A 384 5.01 -28.72 28.05
C ASN A 384 5.84 -29.44 26.99
N VAL A 385 6.80 -30.29 27.41
CA VAL A 385 7.70 -31.01 26.53
C VAL A 385 7.33 -32.49 26.52
N ASP A 386 7.12 -33.02 25.32
CA ASP A 386 7.00 -34.44 25.04
C ASP A 386 7.84 -34.83 23.80
N GLU A 387 7.89 -36.13 23.50
CA GLU A 387 8.73 -36.71 22.44
C GLU A 387 8.22 -36.45 21.01
N THR A 388 6.96 -36.05 20.87
CA THR A 388 6.31 -35.78 19.57
C THR A 388 6.39 -34.31 19.17
N MET A 389 6.60 -33.42 20.14
CA MET A 389 6.72 -31.98 19.92
C MET A 389 7.87 -31.66 18.97
N THR A 390 7.60 -30.81 17.99
CA THR A 390 8.59 -30.38 17.00
C THR A 390 8.65 -28.85 16.91
N TRP A 391 9.12 -28.34 15.78
CA TRP A 391 9.07 -26.94 15.41
C TRP A 391 8.74 -26.82 13.93
N ASP A 392 8.20 -25.68 13.54
CA ASP A 392 7.92 -25.33 12.16
C ASP A 392 8.19 -23.84 11.91
N VAL A 393 8.43 -23.51 10.64
CA VAL A 393 8.63 -22.14 10.19
C VAL A 393 7.76 -21.84 8.97
N ASN A 394 7.39 -20.57 8.84
CA ASN A 394 6.77 -20.01 7.66
C ASN A 394 7.46 -18.68 7.33
N THR A 395 8.22 -18.63 6.24
CA THR A 395 8.95 -17.44 5.81
C THR A 395 8.79 -17.24 4.30
N PRO A 396 9.18 -16.07 3.74
CA PRO A 396 9.16 -15.85 2.29
C PRO A 396 10.02 -16.84 1.48
N PHE A 397 10.96 -17.54 2.13
CA PHE A 397 11.90 -18.43 1.47
C PHE A 397 11.61 -19.91 1.70
N SER A 398 11.05 -20.29 2.86
CA SER A 398 10.75 -21.69 3.13
C SER A 398 9.63 -21.86 4.15
N ARG A 399 8.92 -22.98 4.03
CA ARG A 399 7.83 -23.37 4.92
C ARG A 399 7.92 -24.86 5.22
N GLY A 400 7.64 -25.23 6.47
CA GLY A 400 7.50 -26.64 6.86
C GLY A 400 7.92 -26.93 8.30
N ALA A 401 7.58 -28.13 8.77
CA ALA A 401 8.06 -28.66 10.05
C ALA A 401 9.49 -29.21 9.92
N ALA A 402 10.15 -29.49 11.05
CA ALA A 402 11.52 -30.02 11.10
C ALA A 402 11.78 -31.20 10.15
N GLY A 403 10.82 -32.13 10.02
CA GLY A 403 10.92 -33.30 9.15
C GLY A 403 10.84 -33.00 7.65
N GLU A 404 10.41 -31.79 7.27
CA GLU A 404 10.36 -31.30 5.88
C GLU A 404 11.61 -30.49 5.51
N HIS A 405 12.57 -30.34 6.44
CA HIS A 405 13.86 -29.67 6.25
C HIS A 405 13.76 -28.25 5.65
N PRO A 406 12.98 -27.33 6.26
CA PRO A 406 12.93 -25.94 5.81
C PRO A 406 14.31 -25.29 5.91
N ALA A 407 14.64 -24.41 4.97
CA ALA A 407 15.97 -23.78 4.90
C ALA A 407 16.12 -22.57 5.84
N ASP A 408 15.05 -21.83 6.07
CA ASP A 408 15.04 -20.53 6.75
C ASP A 408 14.53 -20.63 8.19
N TYR A 409 15.30 -21.31 9.04
CA TYR A 409 14.97 -21.52 10.46
C TYR A 409 16.01 -20.97 11.44
N LYS A 410 17.08 -20.36 10.91
CA LYS A 410 18.27 -19.94 11.67
C LYS A 410 18.23 -18.49 12.16
N TRP A 411 17.11 -17.81 11.94
CA TRP A 411 16.93 -16.38 12.28
C TRP A 411 16.63 -16.14 13.77
N ILE A 412 16.44 -17.20 14.58
CA ILE A 412 16.43 -17.12 16.05
C ILE A 412 17.52 -17.99 16.65
N LYS A 413 18.27 -17.42 17.59
CA LYS A 413 19.38 -18.06 18.32
C LYS A 413 19.09 -18.07 19.81
N PHE A 414 19.28 -19.21 20.48
CA PHE A 414 18.93 -19.39 21.89
C PHE A 414 20.16 -19.62 22.75
N ARG A 415 20.25 -18.91 23.88
CA ARG A 415 21.27 -19.11 24.90
C ARG A 415 20.63 -19.34 26.25
N ILE A 416 21.07 -20.36 26.99
CA ILE A 416 20.47 -20.66 28.30
C ILE A 416 20.81 -19.56 29.32
N ASN A 417 19.83 -19.19 30.15
CA ASN A 417 20.02 -18.16 31.17
C ASN A 417 20.92 -18.66 32.31
N SER A 418 21.46 -17.73 33.09
CA SER A 418 22.22 -18.09 34.29
C SER A 418 21.29 -18.48 35.44
N LYS A 419 21.70 -19.50 36.21
CA LYS A 419 21.06 -19.86 37.47
C LYS A 419 21.59 -19.00 38.61
N ASN A 420 20.72 -18.63 39.54
CA ASN A 420 21.13 -18.05 40.82
C ASN A 420 21.63 -19.15 41.79
N SER A 421 22.08 -18.74 42.98
CA SER A 421 22.58 -19.66 44.01
C SER A 421 21.53 -20.66 44.53
N SER A 422 20.24 -20.42 44.27
CA SER A 422 19.13 -21.30 44.62
C SER A 422 18.69 -22.20 43.45
N ASN A 423 19.50 -22.31 42.40
CA ASN A 423 19.23 -23.13 41.22
C ASN A 423 17.91 -22.72 40.52
N PHE A 424 17.67 -21.41 40.38
CA PHE A 424 16.61 -20.86 39.52
C PHE A 424 17.20 -20.02 38.41
N TYR A 425 16.69 -20.17 37.19
CA TYR A 425 17.08 -19.29 36.09
C TYR A 425 16.57 -17.86 36.29
N SER A 426 17.39 -16.84 35.98
CA SER A 426 16.88 -15.46 35.94
C SER A 426 15.77 -15.33 34.90
N SER A 427 14.62 -14.78 35.29
CA SER A 427 13.50 -14.43 34.39
C SER A 427 13.66 -13.05 33.76
N THR A 428 14.50 -12.19 34.34
CA THR A 428 14.59 -10.77 33.99
C THR A 428 15.91 -10.41 33.32
N ASP A 429 16.97 -11.20 33.54
CA ASP A 429 18.29 -10.89 32.99
C ASP A 429 18.57 -11.71 31.73
N PHE A 430 18.84 -10.99 30.65
CA PHE A 430 19.35 -11.53 29.40
C PHE A 430 20.83 -11.90 29.52
N ARG A 431 21.22 -12.90 28.74
CA ARG A 431 22.63 -13.18 28.45
C ARG A 431 23.12 -12.15 27.42
N ALA A 432 24.39 -11.78 27.49
CA ALA A 432 25.02 -11.00 26.42
C ALA A 432 25.10 -11.85 25.13
N TYR A 433 24.90 -11.20 23.98
CA TYR A 433 25.08 -11.84 22.69
C TYR A 433 26.57 -12.12 22.46
N PRO A 434 26.98 -13.37 22.22
CA PRO A 434 28.38 -13.75 22.14
C PRO A 434 29.03 -13.56 20.75
N GLY A 435 28.32 -12.92 19.81
CA GLY A 435 28.74 -12.79 18.41
C GLY A 435 28.12 -13.86 17.50
N ASN A 436 28.10 -13.59 16.19
CA ASN A 436 27.49 -14.44 15.16
C ASN A 436 28.16 -15.82 15.03
N ASP A 437 29.46 -15.89 15.31
CA ASP A 437 30.25 -17.12 15.18
C ASP A 437 30.16 -18.04 16.41
N ALA A 438 29.58 -17.55 17.51
CA ALA A 438 29.43 -18.28 18.76
C ALA A 438 28.17 -19.17 18.77
N VAL A 439 28.00 -20.00 17.72
CA VAL A 439 26.91 -20.96 17.55
C VAL A 439 27.45 -22.40 17.47
N TYR A 440 26.67 -23.39 17.89
CA TYR A 440 27.05 -24.80 17.68
C TYR A 440 26.92 -25.17 16.20
N THR A 441 27.99 -25.74 15.64
CA THR A 441 27.99 -26.29 14.28
C THR A 441 27.54 -27.75 14.30
N GLY A 442 26.40 -28.06 13.70
CA GLY A 442 25.85 -29.42 13.65
C GLY A 442 25.14 -29.86 14.94
N THR A 443 24.86 -31.16 15.09
CA THR A 443 24.13 -31.68 16.25
C THR A 443 24.95 -31.59 17.54
N VAL A 444 24.33 -31.11 18.63
CA VAL A 444 24.92 -31.07 19.97
C VAL A 444 24.20 -32.04 20.90
N SER A 445 24.96 -32.87 21.63
CA SER A 445 24.39 -33.78 22.62
C SER A 445 24.08 -33.05 23.94
N LEU A 446 23.15 -33.58 24.73
CA LEU A 446 22.84 -33.01 26.04
C LEU A 446 24.07 -32.99 26.97
N ASP A 447 24.89 -34.04 26.99
CA ASP A 447 26.08 -34.09 27.85
C ASP A 447 27.13 -33.04 27.49
N THR A 448 27.37 -32.84 26.19
CA THR A 448 28.23 -31.77 25.69
C THR A 448 27.67 -30.41 26.11
N TYR A 449 26.39 -30.17 25.85
CA TYR A 449 25.76 -28.90 26.17
C TYR A 449 25.78 -28.61 27.68
N MET A 450 25.46 -29.58 28.53
CA MET A 450 25.54 -29.44 29.99
C MET A 450 26.96 -29.13 30.48
N THR A 451 27.97 -29.76 29.89
CA THR A 451 29.38 -29.49 30.20
C THR A 451 29.76 -28.06 29.85
N ASP A 452 29.38 -27.60 28.66
CA ASP A 452 29.66 -26.24 28.21
C ASP A 452 28.94 -25.20 29.08
N VAL A 453 27.70 -25.47 29.48
CA VAL A 453 26.94 -24.61 30.41
C VAL A 453 27.61 -24.55 31.79
N ALA A 454 28.07 -25.69 32.32
CA ALA A 454 28.77 -25.72 33.61
C ALA A 454 30.10 -24.94 33.58
N ASN A 455 30.79 -24.95 32.44
CA ASN A 455 32.04 -24.22 32.24
C ASN A 455 31.84 -22.75 31.84
N GLY A 456 30.61 -22.33 31.55
CA GLY A 456 30.32 -20.99 31.02
C GLY A 456 30.80 -20.75 29.59
N THR A 457 31.06 -21.83 28.84
CA THR A 457 31.51 -21.83 27.44
C THR A 457 30.37 -22.17 26.47
N ASP A 458 29.14 -22.13 26.95
CA ASP A 458 27.92 -22.38 26.18
C ASP A 458 27.80 -21.43 24.97
N LYS A 459 27.45 -22.02 23.82
CA LYS A 459 27.18 -21.31 22.57
C LYS A 459 25.69 -21.19 22.29
N LEU A 460 25.34 -20.41 21.27
CA LEU A 460 23.99 -20.27 20.74
C LEU A 460 23.50 -21.58 20.11
N LEU A 461 22.23 -21.89 20.33
CA LEU A 461 21.49 -22.98 19.69
C LEU A 461 20.55 -22.44 18.61
N TYR A 462 20.40 -23.14 17.50
CA TYR A 462 19.25 -22.98 16.61
C TYR A 462 18.05 -23.80 17.12
N VAL A 463 16.85 -23.59 16.55
CA VAL A 463 15.61 -24.21 17.05
C VAL A 463 15.62 -25.74 16.97
N ASP A 464 16.27 -26.32 15.96
CA ASP A 464 16.45 -27.78 15.84
C ASP A 464 17.29 -28.35 16.99
N GLN A 465 18.39 -27.69 17.34
CA GLN A 465 19.23 -28.06 18.47
C GLN A 465 18.50 -27.82 19.80
N LEU A 466 17.76 -26.71 19.93
CA LEU A 466 16.98 -26.38 21.14
C LEU A 466 15.95 -27.48 21.44
N VAL A 467 15.14 -27.86 20.46
CA VAL A 467 14.09 -28.87 20.64
C VAL A 467 14.71 -30.23 21.01
N ASN A 468 15.81 -30.62 20.36
CA ASN A 468 16.55 -31.84 20.72
C ASN A 468 17.05 -31.82 22.17
N ILE A 469 17.59 -30.68 22.63
CA ILE A 469 18.05 -30.51 24.02
C ILE A 469 16.88 -30.57 25.00
N LEU A 470 15.75 -29.93 24.70
CA LEU A 470 14.55 -29.96 25.54
C LEU A 470 14.01 -31.39 25.69
N GLN A 471 13.92 -32.14 24.58
CA GLN A 471 13.46 -33.53 24.59
C GLN A 471 14.41 -34.45 25.37
N ALA A 472 15.72 -34.31 25.16
CA ALA A 472 16.72 -35.08 25.91
C ALA A 472 16.69 -34.77 27.42
N CYS A 473 16.53 -33.49 27.80
CA CYS A 473 16.35 -33.08 29.19
C CYS A 473 15.08 -33.68 29.79
N LYS A 474 13.97 -33.68 29.03
CA LYS A 474 12.69 -34.26 29.46
C LYS A 474 12.82 -35.75 29.74
N GLU A 475 13.55 -36.48 28.90
CA GLU A 475 13.77 -37.90 29.09
C GLU A 475 14.54 -38.20 30.39
N ARG A 476 15.61 -37.46 30.65
CA ARG A 476 16.36 -37.60 31.92
C ARG A 476 15.51 -37.20 33.13
N TYR A 477 14.76 -36.10 33.02
CA TYR A 477 13.85 -35.63 34.08
C TYR A 477 12.81 -36.70 34.47
N ARG A 478 12.30 -37.51 33.54
CA ARG A 478 11.38 -38.62 33.86
C ARG A 478 12.00 -39.65 34.82
N THR A 479 13.33 -39.77 34.79
CA THR A 479 14.08 -40.72 35.63
C THR A 479 14.54 -40.08 36.94
N SER A 480 15.09 -38.87 36.90
CA SER A 480 15.71 -38.22 38.06
C SER A 480 14.78 -37.28 38.85
N GLY A 481 13.71 -36.78 38.23
CA GLY A 481 12.73 -35.89 38.86
C GLY A 481 13.25 -34.48 39.15
N SER A 482 12.41 -33.67 39.80
CA SER A 482 12.74 -32.28 40.14
C SER A 482 14.02 -32.18 40.99
N GLY A 483 14.92 -31.26 40.61
CA GLY A 483 16.20 -31.08 41.29
C GLY A 483 17.30 -32.07 40.89
N GLY A 484 17.08 -32.93 39.89
CA GLY A 484 18.11 -33.81 39.32
C GLY A 484 19.27 -33.03 38.69
N SER A 485 20.50 -33.54 38.85
CA SER A 485 21.72 -32.91 38.31
C SER A 485 22.08 -33.37 36.89
N ASP A 486 21.36 -34.35 36.35
CA ASP A 486 21.59 -34.95 35.03
C ASP A 486 20.79 -34.29 33.89
N HIS A 487 20.01 -33.25 34.20
CA HIS A 487 19.27 -32.42 33.25
C HIS A 487 19.40 -30.93 33.57
N LEU A 488 18.85 -30.08 32.70
CA LEU A 488 18.94 -28.62 32.83
C LEU A 488 17.74 -27.95 33.53
N PHE A 489 16.62 -28.65 33.76
CA PHE A 489 15.51 -28.05 34.51
C PHE A 489 15.95 -27.53 35.88
N ASP A 490 15.43 -26.36 36.24
CA ASP A 490 15.70 -25.69 37.51
C ASP A 490 14.82 -26.27 38.64
N SER A 491 14.95 -25.76 39.85
CA SER A 491 14.20 -26.28 41.00
C SER A 491 12.68 -26.04 40.93
N SER A 492 12.20 -25.26 39.95
CA SER A 492 10.78 -25.07 39.63
C SER A 492 10.39 -25.77 38.32
N ASP A 493 11.23 -26.69 37.85
CA ASP A 493 11.02 -27.48 36.63
C ASP A 493 10.98 -26.65 35.33
N TYR A 494 11.66 -25.49 35.31
CA TYR A 494 11.80 -24.65 34.12
C TYR A 494 13.20 -24.70 33.52
N MET A 495 13.26 -24.59 32.20
CA MET A 495 14.45 -24.12 31.48
C MET A 495 14.15 -22.75 30.88
N ARG A 496 15.07 -21.78 31.05
CA ARG A 496 14.91 -20.42 30.49
C ARG A 496 16.04 -20.08 29.55
N PHE A 497 15.68 -19.46 28.42
CA PHE A 497 16.62 -19.07 27.36
C PHE A 497 16.42 -17.61 26.99
N THR A 498 17.54 -16.91 26.79
CA THR A 498 17.58 -15.64 26.08
C THR A 498 17.55 -15.98 24.59
N ALA A 499 16.49 -15.55 23.91
CA ALA A 499 16.33 -15.66 22.47
C ALA A 499 16.81 -14.36 21.82
N PHE A 500 17.68 -14.48 20.82
CA PHE A 500 18.16 -13.39 19.97
C PHE A 500 17.59 -13.58 18.58
N VAL A 501 16.75 -12.65 18.16
CA VAL A 501 16.08 -12.68 16.86
C VAL A 501 16.82 -11.75 15.92
N ASP A 502 17.31 -12.27 14.81
CA ASP A 502 17.99 -11.46 13.81
C ASP A 502 17.01 -10.46 13.15
N GLU A 503 17.52 -9.35 12.64
CA GLU A 503 16.73 -8.46 11.77
C GLU A 503 16.09 -9.25 10.61
N TYR A 504 14.93 -8.80 10.13
CA TYR A 504 14.25 -9.35 8.94
C TYR A 504 14.96 -8.83 7.69
N TYR A 505 16.22 -9.22 7.55
CA TYR A 505 17.10 -8.86 6.46
C TYR A 505 17.98 -10.06 6.10
N TYR A 506 18.11 -10.33 4.82
CA TYR A 506 18.89 -11.45 4.31
C TYR A 506 20.05 -10.92 3.47
N GLU A 507 21.27 -11.16 3.93
CA GLU A 507 22.48 -10.87 3.13
C GLU A 507 22.64 -11.87 1.98
N THR A 508 22.13 -13.08 2.16
CA THR A 508 22.15 -14.18 1.20
C THR A 508 20.87 -14.98 1.34
N SER A 509 20.30 -15.46 0.23
CA SER A 509 19.06 -16.23 0.28
C SER A 509 19.29 -17.56 1.01
N PRO A 510 18.39 -17.96 1.92
CA PRO A 510 18.45 -19.27 2.59
C PRO A 510 18.31 -20.44 1.62
N THR A 511 17.67 -20.24 0.46
CA THR A 511 17.37 -21.31 -0.52
C THR A 511 18.22 -21.25 -1.78
N ASP A 512 18.80 -20.09 -2.11
CA ASP A 512 19.71 -19.92 -3.25
C ASP A 512 20.90 -19.03 -2.87
N PRO A 513 22.05 -19.60 -2.47
CA PRO A 513 23.22 -18.81 -2.08
C PRO A 513 23.80 -17.89 -3.16
N SER A 514 23.39 -18.02 -4.43
CA SER A 514 23.80 -17.10 -5.49
C SER A 514 23.07 -15.75 -5.42
N GLU A 515 21.92 -15.70 -4.75
CA GLU A 515 21.17 -14.49 -4.48
C GLU A 515 21.67 -13.83 -3.19
N THR A 516 22.01 -12.56 -3.27
CA THR A 516 22.64 -11.75 -2.22
C THR A 516 21.98 -10.38 -2.15
N ALA A 517 22.15 -9.66 -1.03
CA ALA A 517 21.58 -8.33 -0.88
C ALA A 517 21.87 -7.41 -2.07
N VAL A 518 23.11 -7.42 -2.59
CA VAL A 518 23.57 -6.54 -3.68
C VAL A 518 23.06 -6.90 -5.09
N ASN A 519 22.43 -8.06 -5.25
CA ASN A 519 21.84 -8.48 -6.54
C ASN A 519 20.31 -8.52 -6.51
N GLY A 520 19.70 -7.67 -5.67
CA GLY A 520 18.25 -7.46 -5.66
C GLY A 520 17.46 -8.39 -4.74
N LEU A 521 18.12 -9.24 -3.95
CA LEU A 521 17.46 -10.15 -2.99
C LEU A 521 16.50 -9.41 -2.05
N TRP A 522 16.81 -8.16 -1.69
CA TRP A 522 15.98 -7.35 -0.80
C TRP A 522 14.52 -7.24 -1.27
N LYS A 523 14.27 -7.23 -2.59
CA LYS A 523 12.93 -7.17 -3.17
C LYS A 523 12.05 -8.38 -2.82
N LYS A 524 12.65 -9.50 -2.40
CA LYS A 524 11.93 -10.75 -2.06
C LYS A 524 11.49 -10.84 -0.60
N PHE A 525 12.01 -9.99 0.29
CA PHE A 525 11.76 -10.11 1.73
C PHE A 525 11.20 -8.84 2.38
N VAL A 526 11.20 -7.69 1.70
CA VAL A 526 10.51 -6.47 2.14
C VAL A 526 9.05 -6.49 1.72
N ASN A 527 8.20 -5.74 2.43
CA ASN A 527 6.76 -5.69 2.18
C ASN A 527 6.11 -7.09 2.11
N GLN A 528 6.68 -8.07 2.82
CA GLN A 528 6.15 -9.43 2.93
C GLN A 528 5.35 -9.61 4.23
N GLN A 529 4.56 -10.68 4.29
CA GLN A 529 3.94 -11.13 5.54
C GLN A 529 5.00 -11.41 6.62
N ALA A 530 4.56 -11.43 7.87
CA ALA A 530 5.43 -11.74 9.00
C ALA A 530 6.04 -13.14 8.84
N ARG A 531 7.33 -13.28 9.16
CA ARG A 531 7.96 -14.61 9.25
C ARG A 531 7.63 -15.20 10.63
N VAL A 532 7.29 -16.48 10.65
CA VAL A 532 6.78 -17.17 11.84
C VAL A 532 7.66 -18.37 12.17
N MET A 533 7.96 -18.53 13.46
CA MET A 533 8.54 -19.76 14.02
C MET A 533 7.68 -20.23 15.18
N ASN A 534 7.24 -21.48 15.10
CA ASN A 534 6.48 -22.15 16.15
C ASN A 534 7.38 -23.17 16.84
N ILE A 535 7.39 -23.17 18.18
CA ILE A 535 8.28 -24.00 19.00
C ILE A 535 7.46 -24.89 19.93
N LEU A 536 7.83 -26.17 20.00
CA LEU A 536 7.08 -27.24 20.63
C LEU A 536 5.68 -27.32 20.02
N SER A 537 5.64 -27.69 18.74
CA SER A 537 4.44 -27.64 17.91
C SER A 537 4.04 -28.98 17.30
N ASN A 538 2.77 -29.06 16.85
CA ASN A 538 2.22 -30.09 15.96
C ASN A 538 1.58 -29.40 14.74
N LEU A 539 2.04 -29.74 13.53
CA LEU A 539 1.61 -29.14 12.25
C LEU A 539 0.75 -30.12 11.44
N ALA A 540 -0.34 -29.63 10.86
CA ALA A 540 -1.20 -30.35 9.93
C ALA A 540 -1.55 -29.49 8.71
N TYR A 541 -1.72 -30.15 7.55
CA TYR A 541 -2.04 -29.52 6.26
C TYR A 541 -3.42 -29.94 5.74
N SER A 542 -4.08 -29.03 5.02
CA SER A 542 -5.20 -29.35 4.14
C SER A 542 -4.76 -30.25 2.98
N PRO A 543 -5.70 -30.94 2.29
CA PRO A 543 -5.40 -31.80 1.13
C PRO A 543 -4.64 -31.08 0.01
N ASP A 544 -4.97 -29.82 -0.26
CA ASP A 544 -4.33 -28.99 -1.31
C ASP A 544 -3.16 -28.15 -0.80
N ARG A 545 -2.86 -28.26 0.50
CA ARG A 545 -1.80 -27.55 1.24
C ARG A 545 -1.94 -26.02 1.23
N GLN A 546 -3.12 -25.49 0.93
CA GLN A 546 -3.40 -24.04 1.01
C GLN A 546 -3.65 -23.57 2.45
N SER A 547 -4.02 -24.49 3.35
CA SER A 547 -4.29 -24.19 4.76
C SER A 547 -3.46 -25.06 5.71
N THR A 548 -3.06 -24.48 6.84
CA THR A 548 -2.41 -25.24 7.92
C THR A 548 -3.01 -24.99 9.29
N LYS A 549 -2.77 -25.95 10.18
CA LYS A 549 -3.07 -25.85 11.61
C LYS A 549 -1.84 -26.24 12.42
N THR A 550 -1.41 -25.35 13.29
CA THR A 550 -0.31 -25.54 14.23
C THR A 550 -0.80 -25.36 15.66
N ASN A 551 -0.54 -26.34 16.53
CA ASN A 551 -0.67 -26.16 17.98
C ASN A 551 0.73 -26.01 18.58
N ALA A 552 1.05 -24.90 19.24
CA ALA A 552 2.41 -24.60 19.73
C ALA A 552 2.44 -24.05 21.17
N ILE A 553 3.61 -24.13 21.83
CA ILE A 553 3.83 -23.39 23.09
C ILE A 553 4.13 -21.92 22.79
N TYR A 554 5.03 -21.67 21.85
CA TYR A 554 5.43 -20.34 21.42
C TYR A 554 5.23 -20.18 19.92
N SER A 555 4.63 -19.06 19.53
CA SER A 555 4.64 -18.55 18.16
C SER A 555 5.36 -17.21 18.13
N ILE A 556 6.48 -17.13 17.42
CA ILE A 556 7.29 -15.92 17.29
C ILE A 556 7.09 -15.39 15.88
N ARG A 557 6.54 -14.18 15.76
CA ARG A 557 6.13 -13.55 14.51
C ARG A 557 6.86 -12.23 14.35
N GLN A 558 7.62 -12.08 13.27
CA GLN A 558 8.40 -10.87 13.02
C GLN A 558 7.94 -10.20 11.73
N SER A 559 7.58 -8.92 11.82
CA SER A 559 7.16 -8.10 10.67
C SER A 559 8.33 -7.84 9.71
N SER A 560 8.05 -7.74 8.41
CA SER A 560 9.05 -7.41 7.40
C SER A 560 9.41 -5.92 7.41
N ILE A 561 10.59 -5.59 6.87
CA ILE A 561 10.97 -4.20 6.60
C ILE A 561 9.99 -3.63 5.56
N GLN A 562 9.51 -2.41 5.81
CA GLN A 562 8.60 -1.70 4.92
C GLN A 562 9.36 -0.73 4.01
N THR A 563 9.04 -0.67 2.72
CA THR A 563 9.69 0.25 1.77
C THR A 563 8.71 0.78 0.72
N MET A 564 8.91 2.05 0.31
CA MET A 564 8.16 2.68 -0.77
C MET A 564 8.75 2.39 -2.15
N TYR A 565 9.86 1.66 -2.24
CA TYR A 565 10.52 1.38 -3.50
C TYR A 565 9.79 0.26 -4.25
N ASN A 566 9.76 0.37 -5.58
CA ASN A 566 9.12 -0.60 -6.46
C ASN A 566 9.90 -1.93 -6.44
N ILE A 567 9.36 -2.94 -5.77
CA ILE A 567 9.94 -4.29 -5.72
C ILE A 567 9.73 -5.09 -7.00
N MET A 568 8.84 -4.65 -7.89
CA MET A 568 8.54 -5.30 -9.16
C MET A 568 9.42 -4.81 -10.31
N ASP A 569 10.25 -3.79 -10.08
CA ASP A 569 11.16 -3.26 -11.09
C ASP A 569 12.26 -4.31 -11.41
N GLU A 570 12.55 -4.50 -12.69
CA GLU A 570 13.63 -5.37 -13.15
C GLU A 570 15.01 -4.71 -12.97
N GLU A 571 15.09 -3.37 -12.86
CA GLU A 571 16.34 -2.66 -12.62
C GLU A 571 16.92 -3.06 -11.25
N ASN A 572 18.20 -3.44 -11.22
CA ASN A 572 18.90 -3.63 -9.95
C ASN A 572 19.34 -2.27 -9.39
N PHE A 573 18.73 -1.85 -8.29
CA PHE A 573 19.08 -0.64 -7.56
C PHE A 573 19.10 -0.91 -6.05
N THR A 574 19.77 -0.02 -5.32
CA THR A 574 19.79 -0.02 -3.86
C THR A 574 18.63 0.78 -3.30
N ALA A 575 18.15 0.50 -2.10
CA ALA A 575 16.99 1.17 -1.54
C ALA A 575 17.18 1.40 -0.05
N TRP A 576 16.12 1.83 0.63
CA TRP A 576 16.05 1.80 2.07
C TRP A 576 14.61 1.56 2.51
N GLY A 577 14.44 1.09 3.74
CA GLY A 577 13.15 0.81 4.35
C GLY A 577 13.08 1.26 5.80
N THR A 578 11.93 1.03 6.42
CA THR A 578 11.63 1.45 7.78
C THR A 578 11.02 0.31 8.58
N GLU A 579 10.94 0.51 9.90
CA GLU A 579 10.26 -0.36 10.83
C GLU A 579 8.74 -0.37 10.57
N MET A 580 8.10 -1.49 10.85
CA MET A 580 6.66 -1.67 10.63
C MET A 580 5.82 -0.94 11.68
N ILE A 581 6.28 -0.90 12.93
CA ILE A 581 5.49 -0.42 14.07
C ILE A 581 6.08 0.89 14.59
N GLN A 582 5.34 1.98 14.43
CA GLN A 582 5.73 3.25 15.04
C GLN A 582 5.61 3.21 16.58
N GLU A 583 6.69 3.58 17.28
CA GLU A 583 6.66 3.93 18.70
C GLU A 583 5.83 5.20 18.94
N GLU A 584 4.84 5.12 19.83
CA GLU A 584 3.89 6.22 20.07
C GLU A 584 4.28 7.11 21.25
N THR A 585 5.38 6.79 21.94
CA THR A 585 5.87 7.59 23.08
C THR A 585 6.95 8.57 22.61
N PRO A 586 6.66 9.89 22.51
CA PRO A 586 7.68 10.87 22.16
C PRO A 586 8.67 11.07 23.31
N VAL A 587 9.91 11.39 22.96
CA VAL A 587 11.02 11.60 23.91
C VAL A 587 11.80 12.85 23.52
N ALA A 588 12.54 13.47 24.45
CA ALA A 588 13.45 14.56 24.09
C ALA A 588 14.46 14.11 23.01
N PHE A 589 14.88 15.02 22.13
CA PHE A 589 15.86 14.67 21.09
C PHE A 589 17.20 14.22 21.69
N GLU A 590 17.69 14.98 22.67
CA GLU A 590 18.81 14.64 23.53
C GLU A 590 18.57 15.15 24.96
N LYS A 591 19.27 14.56 25.93
CA LYS A 591 19.15 14.93 27.36
C LYS A 591 20.35 15.73 27.89
N ASN A 592 21.48 15.64 27.21
CA ASN A 592 22.73 16.26 27.61
C ASN A 592 23.33 17.01 26.42
N THR A 593 23.98 18.13 26.69
CA THR A 593 24.71 18.88 25.66
C THR A 593 26.01 18.18 25.30
N ASN A 594 26.23 17.91 24.01
CA ASN A 594 27.54 17.47 23.51
C ASN A 594 28.48 18.68 23.31
N ASP A 595 29.74 18.55 23.75
CA ASP A 595 30.78 19.61 23.75
C ASP A 595 31.34 19.98 22.36
N VAL A 596 30.69 19.51 21.28
CA VAL A 596 31.13 19.75 19.90
C VAL A 596 30.51 21.06 19.39
N SER A 597 31.33 22.08 19.14
CA SER A 597 30.88 23.45 18.85
C SER A 597 30.12 23.64 17.54
N ASN A 598 30.11 22.66 16.63
CA ASN A 598 29.26 22.61 15.43
C ASN A 598 28.97 21.16 15.01
N PRO A 599 27.70 20.79 14.73
CA PRO A 599 27.36 19.45 14.29
C PRO A 599 27.83 19.20 12.85
N THR A 600 28.45 18.04 12.62
CA THR A 600 28.97 17.62 11.29
C THR A 600 28.03 16.61 10.59
N TYR A 601 26.81 16.43 11.11
CA TYR A 601 25.80 15.48 10.65
C TYR A 601 24.57 16.22 10.08
N ASN A 602 24.77 16.80 8.89
CA ASN A 602 23.81 17.68 8.21
C ASN A 602 23.41 17.17 6.81
N ASP A 603 23.64 15.89 6.51
CA ASP A 603 23.23 15.32 5.21
C ASP A 603 21.70 15.12 5.21
N SER A 604 20.99 15.77 4.30
CA SER A 604 19.53 15.65 4.22
C SER A 604 19.05 14.31 3.70
N ASN A 605 19.91 13.51 3.06
CA ASN A 605 19.57 12.25 2.40
C ASN A 605 20.20 11.01 3.06
N ASN A 606 21.29 11.17 3.81
CA ASN A 606 22.03 10.04 4.40
C ASN A 606 21.94 10.02 5.93
N GLY A 607 20.86 9.43 6.45
CA GLY A 607 20.66 9.28 7.90
C GLY A 607 21.71 8.40 8.58
N ARG A 608 22.30 7.42 7.86
CA ARG A 608 23.32 6.53 8.40
C ARG A 608 24.61 7.29 8.66
N ALA A 609 25.05 8.08 7.67
CA ALA A 609 26.23 8.93 7.82
C ALA A 609 26.07 9.94 8.96
N ASN A 610 24.87 10.51 9.13
CA ASN A 610 24.58 11.40 10.25
C ASN A 610 24.67 10.68 11.58
N THR A 611 24.00 9.53 11.70
CA THR A 611 23.93 8.72 12.93
C THR A 611 25.31 8.19 13.34
N LEU A 612 26.12 7.72 12.41
CA LEU A 612 27.51 7.30 12.66
C LEU A 612 28.34 8.45 13.26
N ARG A 613 28.21 9.67 12.73
CA ARG A 613 28.90 10.84 13.30
C ARG A 613 28.32 11.23 14.67
N MET A 614 27.02 11.06 14.89
CA MET A 614 26.38 11.33 16.18
C MET A 614 26.86 10.37 17.27
N TRP A 615 27.00 9.09 16.98
CA TRP A 615 27.29 8.05 17.98
C TRP A 615 28.78 7.77 18.11
N LEU A 616 29.46 7.59 16.97
CA LEU A 616 30.86 7.17 16.89
C LEU A 616 31.84 8.34 16.67
N GLY A 617 31.32 9.57 16.55
CA GLY A 617 32.16 10.75 16.44
C GLY A 617 33.06 10.98 17.66
N GLY A 618 34.25 11.54 17.43
CA GLY A 618 35.24 11.84 18.47
C GLY A 618 36.43 10.88 18.47
N SER A 619 37.28 10.96 19.50
CA SER A 619 38.53 10.20 19.60
C SER A 619 38.45 8.95 20.49
N THR A 620 37.29 8.68 21.09
CA THR A 620 37.09 7.57 22.04
C THR A 620 36.28 6.45 21.40
N THR A 621 36.79 5.21 21.53
CA THR A 621 36.04 3.99 21.20
C THR A 621 34.75 3.94 22.00
N LYS A 622 33.65 3.57 21.33
CA LYS A 622 32.31 3.51 21.93
C LYS A 622 31.96 2.06 22.21
N ARG A 623 31.49 1.76 23.42
CA ARG A 623 31.06 0.41 23.81
C ARG A 623 29.55 0.34 23.96
N TRP A 624 28.97 -0.81 23.65
CA TRP A 624 27.54 -1.06 23.90
C TRP A 624 27.15 -0.77 25.35
N SER A 625 27.98 -1.22 26.29
CA SER A 625 27.80 -1.00 27.72
C SER A 625 27.80 0.47 28.15
N ASP A 626 28.24 1.41 27.30
CA ASP A 626 28.16 2.83 27.60
C ASP A 626 26.72 3.32 27.51
N TYR A 627 25.95 2.81 26.52
CA TYR A 627 24.62 3.27 26.15
C TYR A 627 23.48 2.38 26.67
N VAL A 628 23.69 1.07 26.71
CA VAL A 628 22.67 0.08 27.09
C VAL A 628 23.05 -0.70 28.34
N THR A 629 22.04 -1.05 29.14
CA THR A 629 22.16 -2.06 30.20
C THR A 629 22.02 -3.44 29.55
N THR A 630 23.12 -4.18 29.44
CA THR A 630 23.18 -5.44 28.67
C THR A 630 22.27 -6.54 29.22
N SER A 631 22.02 -6.57 30.53
CA SER A 631 21.14 -7.58 31.16
C SER A 631 19.65 -7.35 30.87
N THR A 632 19.24 -6.15 30.49
CA THR A 632 17.83 -5.83 30.20
C THR A 632 17.61 -5.32 28.78
N TRP A 633 18.70 -5.11 28.03
CA TRP A 633 18.74 -4.45 26.72
C TRP A 633 17.99 -3.11 26.67
N THR A 634 17.99 -2.38 27.78
CA THR A 634 17.37 -1.04 27.89
C THR A 634 18.42 0.06 27.77
N LEU A 635 18.08 1.18 27.13
CA LEU A 635 18.94 2.37 27.16
C LEU A 635 19.08 2.86 28.60
N LYS A 636 20.27 3.36 28.95
CA LYS A 636 20.47 4.07 30.21
C LYS A 636 19.77 5.43 30.18
N SER A 637 19.48 5.96 31.36
CA SER A 637 18.70 7.20 31.55
C SER A 637 19.14 8.38 30.67
N ASP A 638 20.45 8.55 30.53
CA ASP A 638 21.08 9.69 29.83
C ASP A 638 20.99 9.57 28.31
N TYR A 639 20.84 8.34 27.80
CA TYR A 639 20.72 8.02 26.38
C TYR A 639 19.29 7.68 25.97
N GLU A 640 18.35 7.67 26.91
CA GLU A 640 16.92 7.48 26.66
C GLU A 640 16.32 8.74 26.00
N ALA A 641 16.68 8.96 24.73
CA ALA A 641 16.39 10.13 23.89
C ALA A 641 16.39 9.74 22.40
N ALA A 642 15.64 10.47 21.56
CA ALA A 642 15.39 10.09 20.16
C ALA A 642 16.68 9.82 19.36
N LYS A 643 17.71 10.63 19.61
CA LYS A 643 19.05 10.51 19.02
C LYS A 643 19.68 9.12 19.15
N TYR A 644 19.36 8.36 20.19
CA TYR A 644 19.95 7.04 20.46
C TYR A 644 18.94 5.89 20.41
N LYS A 645 17.66 6.14 20.10
CA LYS A 645 16.63 5.09 20.12
C LYS A 645 16.90 3.96 19.14
N CYS A 646 17.36 4.29 17.93
CA CYS A 646 17.73 3.30 16.92
C CYS A 646 18.96 2.46 17.33
N LEU A 647 19.74 2.85 18.34
CA LEU A 647 20.92 2.10 18.78
C LEU A 647 20.53 0.69 19.24
N ARG A 648 19.40 0.55 19.95
CA ARG A 648 18.93 -0.76 20.46
C ARG A 648 18.45 -1.74 19.39
N MET A 649 18.18 -1.25 18.18
CA MET A 649 17.75 -2.06 17.03
C MET A 649 18.94 -2.76 16.35
N ASN A 650 20.16 -2.33 16.69
CA ASN A 650 21.41 -2.90 16.24
C ASN A 650 21.96 -3.89 17.28
N ARG A 651 23.00 -4.64 16.91
CA ARG A 651 23.59 -5.68 17.75
C ARG A 651 25.09 -5.76 17.51
N ASP A 652 25.80 -6.07 18.59
CA ASP A 652 27.21 -6.51 18.64
C ASP A 652 27.38 -7.82 17.86
N ASN A 653 27.75 -7.77 16.59
CA ASN A 653 27.73 -8.91 15.67
C ASN A 653 28.94 -9.82 15.85
N ASP A 654 30.05 -9.34 16.40
CA ASP A 654 31.25 -10.14 16.66
C ASP A 654 31.48 -10.45 18.15
N GLY A 655 30.72 -9.79 19.05
CA GLY A 655 30.72 -10.07 20.48
C GLY A 655 31.86 -9.38 21.25
N ASP A 656 32.53 -8.38 20.68
CA ASP A 656 33.69 -7.72 21.29
C ASP A 656 33.31 -6.58 22.28
N GLY A 657 32.03 -6.19 22.28
CA GLY A 657 31.44 -5.14 23.12
C GLY A 657 31.69 -3.71 22.64
N THR A 658 32.37 -3.52 21.51
CA THR A 658 32.58 -2.25 20.79
C THR A 658 31.41 -2.02 19.83
N ILE A 659 31.08 -0.75 19.56
CA ILE A 659 30.11 -0.40 18.52
C ILE A 659 30.88 -0.08 17.25
N ASP A 660 30.82 -0.99 16.29
CA ASP A 660 31.49 -0.80 15.00
C ASP A 660 30.56 -0.26 13.91
N GLU A 661 31.17 0.36 12.89
CA GLU A 661 30.44 0.99 11.80
C GLU A 661 29.53 0.01 11.04
N ASN A 662 30.00 -1.22 10.81
CA ASN A 662 29.25 -2.30 10.17
C ASN A 662 28.12 -2.86 11.05
N GLU A 663 28.02 -2.46 12.31
CA GLU A 663 26.93 -2.84 13.21
C GLU A 663 25.80 -1.83 13.24
N VAL A 664 26.07 -0.58 12.85
CA VAL A 664 25.07 0.49 12.74
C VAL A 664 24.33 0.36 11.41
N GLN A 665 23.28 -0.45 11.41
CA GLN A 665 22.45 -0.78 10.26
C GLN A 665 21.07 -0.14 10.33
N TRP A 666 20.48 -0.06 11.53
CA TRP A 666 19.29 0.72 11.83
C TRP A 666 19.69 2.09 12.38
N TYR A 667 19.21 3.16 11.76
CA TYR A 667 19.66 4.52 12.07
C TYR A 667 18.52 5.52 11.99
N LEU A 668 18.71 6.71 12.58
CA LEU A 668 17.69 7.76 12.57
C LEU A 668 17.54 8.33 11.15
N ALA A 669 16.31 8.41 10.65
CA ALA A 669 16.03 8.92 9.31
C ALA A 669 16.54 10.35 9.11
N ALA A 670 17.11 10.67 7.94
CA ALA A 670 17.36 12.06 7.52
C ALA A 670 16.06 12.77 7.10
N ILE A 671 16.08 14.10 7.00
CA ILE A 671 14.85 14.86 6.73
C ILE A 671 14.21 14.51 5.38
N ASN A 672 15.01 14.25 4.34
CA ASN A 672 14.44 13.82 3.06
C ASN A 672 13.93 12.39 3.15
N GLN A 673 14.54 11.49 3.94
CA GLN A 673 13.97 10.17 4.19
C GLN A 673 12.61 10.25 4.90
N LEU A 674 12.44 11.14 5.89
CA LEU A 674 11.12 11.37 6.51
C LEU A 674 10.11 11.96 5.50
N THR A 675 10.55 12.86 4.63
CA THR A 675 9.73 13.44 3.56
C THR A 675 9.30 12.36 2.55
N ASP A 676 10.20 11.44 2.25
CA ASP A 676 9.95 10.33 1.33
C ASP A 676 8.96 9.32 1.92
N LEU A 677 9.03 9.05 3.23
CA LEU A 677 8.01 8.26 3.93
C LEU A 677 6.60 8.87 3.79
N TRP A 678 6.49 10.21 3.78
CA TRP A 678 5.22 10.89 3.52
C TRP A 678 4.78 10.77 2.05
N ILE A 679 5.70 10.94 1.11
CA ILE A 679 5.40 10.85 -0.32
C ILE A 679 4.97 9.44 -0.70
N GLY A 680 5.64 8.42 -0.15
CA GLY A 680 5.42 6.99 -0.36
C GLY A 680 4.39 6.34 0.56
N GLU A 681 3.61 7.13 1.32
CA GLU A 681 2.76 6.63 2.41
C GLU A 681 1.76 5.53 1.98
N TRP A 682 1.36 5.50 0.72
CA TRP A 682 0.36 4.56 0.21
C TRP A 682 0.95 3.17 -0.03
N SER A 683 2.26 3.07 -0.13
CA SER A 683 2.99 1.81 -0.30
C SER A 683 3.36 1.17 1.04
N PHE A 684 2.82 1.69 2.16
CA PHE A 684 3.05 1.17 3.50
C PHE A 684 1.75 0.67 4.15
N ASP A 685 1.91 -0.39 4.95
CA ASP A 685 0.94 -0.77 5.96
C ASP A 685 0.66 0.43 6.87
N GLN A 686 -0.59 0.56 7.30
CA GLN A 686 -1.03 1.67 8.15
C GLN A 686 -0.19 1.82 9.43
N ARG A 687 0.29 0.71 10.00
CA ARG A 687 1.15 0.70 11.19
C ARG A 687 2.48 1.42 10.98
N ALA A 688 3.01 1.40 9.75
CA ALA A 688 4.29 1.98 9.38
C ALA A 688 4.19 3.47 9.00
N ARG A 689 2.98 3.98 8.74
CA ARG A 689 2.77 5.40 8.39
C ARG A 689 3.18 6.34 9.52
N LEU A 690 3.70 7.52 9.15
CA LEU A 690 4.13 8.53 10.12
C LEU A 690 2.98 9.12 10.94
N TYR A 691 1.78 9.26 10.34
CA TYR A 691 0.61 9.81 11.01
C TYR A 691 -0.60 8.90 10.84
N ARG A 692 -1.07 8.32 11.94
CA ARG A 692 -2.12 7.29 11.96
C ARG A 692 -3.47 7.78 12.47
N LYS A 693 -3.56 9.05 12.89
CA LYS A 693 -4.77 9.62 13.49
C LYS A 693 -5.76 10.08 12.43
N THR A 694 -7.04 9.99 12.74
CA THR A 694 -8.16 10.48 11.92
C THR A 694 -8.57 11.92 12.24
N THR A 695 -7.93 12.53 13.24
CA THR A 695 -8.21 13.89 13.70
C THR A 695 -6.92 14.63 14.00
N TRP A 696 -6.90 15.92 13.68
CA TRP A 696 -5.86 16.85 14.10
C TRP A 696 -6.37 17.73 15.23
N THR A 697 -5.54 17.93 16.25
CA THR A 697 -5.85 18.80 17.39
C THR A 697 -4.67 19.72 17.61
N GLU A 698 -4.92 21.03 17.60
CA GLU A 698 -3.92 22.04 17.91
C GLU A 698 -3.32 21.80 19.31
N GLY A 699 -1.99 21.87 19.41
CA GLY A 699 -1.23 21.56 20.63
C GLY A 699 -0.99 20.05 20.88
N GLN A 700 -1.46 19.17 19.98
CA GLN A 700 -1.19 17.72 20.01
C GLN A 700 -0.59 17.21 18.70
N GLU A 701 0.15 18.08 18.00
CA GLU A 701 0.80 17.79 16.73
C GLU A 701 1.84 16.66 16.87
N GLN A 702 1.96 15.85 15.82
CA GLN A 702 2.92 14.76 15.75
C GLN A 702 4.06 15.17 14.81
N TYR A 703 5.24 15.44 15.37
CA TYR A 703 6.45 15.77 14.63
C TYR A 703 7.60 14.83 14.94
N PHE A 704 8.32 14.49 13.87
CA PHE A 704 9.43 13.55 13.86
C PHE A 704 10.75 14.31 13.78
N ALA A 705 11.67 14.03 14.70
CA ALA A 705 13.03 14.51 14.58
C ALA A 705 13.81 13.69 13.55
N SER A 706 14.52 14.40 12.68
CA SER A 706 15.46 13.80 11.76
C SER A 706 16.87 13.78 12.36
N SER A 707 17.72 12.98 11.72
CA SER A 707 19.17 13.00 11.90
C SER A 707 19.86 14.24 11.31
N THR A 708 19.14 15.10 10.58
CA THR A 708 19.70 16.26 9.88
C THR A 708 19.80 17.45 10.84
N VAL A 709 21.00 17.76 11.31
CA VAL A 709 21.27 18.83 12.28
C VAL A 709 22.28 19.82 11.69
N HIS A 710 21.84 21.04 11.40
CA HIS A 710 22.70 22.08 10.82
C HIS A 710 23.42 22.93 11.87
N GLU A 711 22.83 23.06 13.06
CA GLU A 711 23.29 24.00 14.08
C GLU A 711 22.92 23.51 15.48
N LYS A 712 23.49 24.17 16.49
CA LYS A 712 23.07 24.05 17.89
C LYS A 712 22.22 25.24 18.30
N TYR A 713 21.28 25.00 19.21
CA TYR A 713 20.48 26.03 19.87
C TYR A 713 20.68 25.91 21.39
N LEU A 714 21.25 26.93 22.01
CA LEU A 714 21.59 26.95 23.45
C LEU A 714 22.46 25.76 23.90
N GLY A 715 23.39 25.31 23.04
CA GLY A 715 24.29 24.17 23.30
C GLY A 715 23.72 22.79 22.94
N TYR A 716 22.41 22.69 22.69
CA TYR A 716 21.74 21.46 22.27
C TYR A 716 21.67 21.36 20.75
N ASP A 717 21.67 20.14 20.23
CA ASP A 717 21.44 19.87 18.81
C ASP A 717 20.06 20.35 18.38
N ASN A 718 19.99 21.07 17.26
CA ASN A 718 18.77 21.60 16.70
C ASN A 718 18.38 20.87 15.41
N PRO A 719 17.74 19.68 15.50
CA PRO A 719 17.38 18.91 14.32
C PRO A 719 16.31 19.61 13.51
N ILE A 720 16.33 19.35 12.20
CA ILE A 720 15.14 19.59 11.36
C ILE A 720 14.11 18.52 11.69
N ILE A 721 12.88 18.95 11.93
CA ILE A 721 11.73 18.12 12.24
C ILE A 721 10.74 18.13 11.07
N LEU A 722 9.96 17.06 10.95
CA LEU A 722 8.82 16.94 10.03
C LEU A 722 7.52 16.80 10.82
N TRP A 723 6.55 17.69 10.59
CA TRP A 723 5.21 17.61 11.16
C TRP A 723 4.33 16.66 10.34
N SER A 724 4.31 15.39 10.71
CA SER A 724 3.51 14.34 10.06
C SER A 724 1.99 14.59 10.16
N SER A 725 1.58 15.31 11.20
CA SER A 725 0.21 15.79 11.38
C SER A 725 -0.17 16.91 10.42
N GLU A 726 0.81 17.53 9.78
CA GLU A 726 0.67 18.65 8.83
C GLU A 726 1.27 18.26 7.47
N GLY A 727 1.08 17.00 7.08
CA GLY A 727 1.64 16.43 5.88
C GLY A 727 3.13 16.17 5.98
N SER A 728 3.91 16.90 5.19
CA SER A 728 5.38 16.90 5.25
C SER A 728 5.94 18.29 5.52
N SER A 729 5.22 19.11 6.30
CA SER A 729 5.74 20.40 6.73
C SER A 729 7.02 20.20 7.54
N THR A 730 8.02 21.06 7.37
CA THR A 730 9.35 20.92 7.97
C THR A 730 9.76 22.16 8.72
N GLY A 731 10.65 22.06 9.72
CA GLY A 731 11.16 23.22 10.44
C GLY A 731 12.22 22.85 11.45
N LYS A 732 12.83 23.83 12.12
CA LYS A 732 13.80 23.57 13.19
C LYS A 732 13.07 23.24 14.49
N LEU A 733 13.59 22.31 15.29
CA LEU A 733 13.00 21.99 16.61
C LEU A 733 12.91 23.22 17.52
N SER A 734 13.91 24.10 17.51
CA SER A 734 13.88 25.36 18.27
C SER A 734 12.81 26.35 17.80
N GLN A 735 12.27 26.19 16.61
CA GLN A 735 11.22 27.02 16.02
C GLN A 735 9.84 26.36 16.08
N ASN A 736 9.72 25.25 16.82
CA ASN A 736 8.43 24.62 17.10
C ASN A 736 7.55 25.51 18.00
N TYR A 737 6.28 25.16 18.18
CA TYR A 737 5.27 25.90 18.95
C TYR A 737 5.71 26.29 20.37
N SER A 738 6.52 25.45 21.02
CA SER A 738 7.07 25.71 22.37
C SER A 738 8.36 26.54 22.37
N SER A 739 8.94 26.79 21.19
CA SER A 739 10.27 27.40 21.00
C SER A 739 11.37 26.77 21.87
N SER A 740 11.22 25.48 22.21
CA SER A 740 12.07 24.77 23.17
C SER A 740 12.69 23.51 22.57
N ILE A 741 13.99 23.35 22.78
CA ILE A 741 14.72 22.14 22.37
C ILE A 741 14.45 20.92 23.27
N SER A 742 13.85 21.13 24.44
CA SER A 742 13.43 20.06 25.35
C SER A 742 12.12 19.38 24.95
N THR A 743 11.49 19.87 23.88
CA THR A 743 10.21 19.37 23.41
C THR A 743 10.31 17.90 23.01
N PRO A 744 9.45 17.01 23.54
CA PRO A 744 9.43 15.62 23.13
C PRO A 744 9.09 15.49 21.63
N VAL A 745 9.87 14.68 20.93
CA VAL A 745 9.74 14.40 19.50
C VAL A 745 9.46 12.92 19.28
N TYR A 746 8.75 12.62 18.20
CA TYR A 746 8.74 11.27 17.64
C TYR A 746 10.02 11.05 16.84
N TYR A 747 10.31 9.81 16.51
CA TYR A 747 11.48 9.43 15.71
C TYR A 747 11.11 8.25 14.83
N ARG A 748 11.90 8.06 13.76
CA ARG A 748 11.75 6.91 12.88
C ARG A 748 13.11 6.32 12.56
N CYS A 749 13.22 5.01 12.73
CA CYS A 749 14.42 4.27 12.37
C CYS A 749 14.28 3.65 10.98
N VAL A 750 15.37 3.68 10.22
CA VAL A 750 15.42 3.21 8.82
C VAL A 750 16.67 2.35 8.60
N ARG A 751 16.63 1.54 7.55
CA ARG A 751 17.62 0.51 7.21
C ARG A 751 17.90 0.56 5.70
N ASN A 752 19.17 0.65 5.32
CA ASN A 752 19.58 0.55 3.91
C ASN A 752 19.27 -0.86 3.35
N LEU A 753 18.93 -0.95 2.07
CA LEU A 753 18.60 -2.18 1.35
C LEU A 753 19.50 -2.29 0.12
N GLY A 754 20.01 -3.50 -0.16
CA GLY A 754 20.90 -3.73 -1.29
C GLY A 754 22.32 -3.17 -1.14
N ILE A 755 22.67 -2.70 0.06
CA ILE A 755 24.01 -2.23 0.42
C ILE A 755 24.61 -3.22 1.43
N PRO A 756 25.84 -3.74 1.21
CA PRO A 756 26.49 -4.62 2.17
C PRO A 756 26.68 -3.95 3.52
N ARG A 757 26.55 -4.70 4.63
CA ARG A 757 26.81 -4.18 5.99
C ARG A 757 28.21 -3.56 6.16
N THR A 758 29.19 -4.02 5.40
CA THR A 758 30.58 -3.53 5.41
C THR A 758 30.80 -2.24 4.60
N ALA A 759 29.77 -1.72 3.94
CA ALA A 759 29.89 -0.48 3.18
C ALA A 759 30.16 0.71 4.11
N ALA A 760 31.05 1.60 3.65
CA ALA A 760 31.35 2.85 4.34
C ALA A 760 30.08 3.70 4.54
N GLY A 761 30.02 4.43 5.64
CA GLY A 761 28.90 5.25 6.08
C GLY A 761 28.52 6.36 5.11
N THR A 762 29.46 6.78 4.27
CA THR A 762 29.25 7.75 3.20
C THR A 762 28.48 7.19 2.01
N VAL A 763 28.41 5.86 1.86
CA VAL A 763 27.60 5.20 0.83
C VAL A 763 26.13 5.42 1.18
N LYS A 764 25.39 5.98 0.23
CA LYS A 764 23.95 6.21 0.31
C LYS A 764 23.23 5.27 -0.67
N PRO A 765 22.00 4.85 -0.34
CA PRO A 765 21.16 4.15 -1.29
C PRO A 765 20.78 5.06 -2.45
N ASP A 766 20.36 4.46 -3.55
CA ASP A 766 19.71 5.16 -4.62
C ASP A 766 18.49 5.91 -4.11
N ASP A 767 18.20 7.03 -4.77
CA ASP A 767 17.04 7.84 -4.45
C ASP A 767 15.78 7.30 -5.14
N MET A 768 14.63 7.38 -4.47
CA MET A 768 13.34 7.02 -5.06
C MET A 768 12.90 8.02 -6.14
N ALA A 769 13.42 9.25 -6.09
CA ALA A 769 13.11 10.31 -7.03
C ALA A 769 14.37 11.04 -7.49
N THR A 770 14.44 11.35 -8.78
CA THR A 770 15.58 12.05 -9.39
C THR A 770 15.13 13.32 -10.09
N TYR A 771 15.95 14.37 -10.04
CA TYR A 771 15.72 15.62 -10.75
C TYR A 771 16.77 15.82 -11.85
N ASP A 772 16.31 15.95 -13.09
CA ASP A 772 17.14 16.35 -14.22
C ASP A 772 16.96 17.86 -14.48
N ALA A 773 18.01 18.63 -14.24
CA ALA A 773 18.00 20.07 -14.41
C ALA A 773 17.90 20.53 -15.89
N MET A 774 18.34 19.70 -16.85
CA MET A 774 18.28 20.05 -18.28
C MET A 774 16.85 20.00 -18.79
N THR A 775 16.14 18.92 -18.47
CA THR A 775 14.74 18.72 -18.86
C THR A 775 13.76 19.32 -17.86
N ARG A 776 14.22 19.69 -16.65
CA ARG A 776 13.44 20.16 -15.50
C ARG A 776 12.43 19.14 -15.01
N ARG A 777 12.76 17.85 -15.13
CA ARG A 777 11.84 16.76 -14.81
C ARG A 777 12.22 16.11 -13.50
N ILE A 778 11.22 15.87 -12.66
CA ILE A 778 11.31 14.94 -11.54
C ILE A 778 10.77 13.60 -12.02
N SER A 779 11.57 12.55 -11.89
CA SER A 779 11.19 11.17 -12.19
C SER A 779 11.11 10.34 -10.92
N LEU A 780 10.00 9.66 -10.73
CA LEU A 780 9.75 8.69 -9.65
C LEU A 780 9.79 7.25 -10.19
N ALA A 781 10.80 6.93 -11.00
CA ALA A 781 10.91 5.61 -11.63
C ALA A 781 10.94 4.46 -10.61
N ARG A 782 11.53 4.69 -9.43
CA ARG A 782 11.82 3.67 -8.42
C ARG A 782 10.81 3.60 -7.28
N ILE A 783 9.77 4.44 -7.28
CA ILE A 783 8.71 4.37 -6.26
C ILE A 783 7.65 3.35 -6.68
N ASP A 784 7.11 2.67 -5.68
CA ASP A 784 6.02 1.71 -5.82
C ASP A 784 4.74 2.37 -6.39
N GLN A 785 4.03 1.62 -7.25
CA GLN A 785 2.91 2.12 -8.04
C GLN A 785 1.75 2.62 -7.17
N GLN A 786 1.57 2.09 -5.96
CA GLN A 786 0.47 2.51 -5.08
C GLN A 786 0.59 3.98 -4.65
N SER A 787 1.82 4.48 -4.58
CA SER A 787 2.13 5.87 -4.25
C SER A 787 2.20 6.79 -5.47
N ILE A 788 2.02 6.25 -6.68
CA ILE A 788 1.84 7.01 -7.91
C ILE A 788 0.35 7.20 -8.19
N ARG A 789 -0.02 8.39 -8.65
CA ARG A 789 -1.39 8.68 -9.08
C ARG A 789 -1.80 7.73 -10.22
N GLY A 790 -2.93 7.04 -10.07
CA GLY A 790 -3.41 6.07 -11.06
C GLY A 790 -3.99 6.67 -12.35
N TYR A 791 -3.78 7.97 -12.62
CA TYR A 791 -4.27 8.63 -13.83
C TYR A 791 -3.42 9.85 -14.21
N PHE A 792 -3.26 10.06 -15.51
CA PHE A 792 -2.58 11.22 -16.09
C PHE A 792 -3.53 12.40 -16.23
N GLN A 793 -3.06 13.62 -15.95
CA GLN A 793 -3.88 14.84 -16.00
C GLN A 793 -3.20 15.96 -16.80
N THR A 794 -3.91 16.54 -17.78
CA THR A 794 -3.48 17.76 -18.52
C THR A 794 -4.11 19.04 -18.01
N ALA A 795 -5.30 18.94 -17.41
CA ALA A 795 -6.01 20.06 -16.78
C ALA A 795 -5.63 20.18 -15.29
N GLU A 796 -6.28 21.09 -14.57
CA GLU A 796 -6.13 21.14 -13.12
C GLU A 796 -6.56 19.83 -12.46
N LEU A 797 -5.88 19.47 -11.37
CA LEU A 797 -6.31 18.36 -10.53
C LEU A 797 -7.68 18.67 -9.91
N PRO A 798 -8.53 17.65 -9.68
CA PRO A 798 -9.76 17.83 -8.92
C PRO A 798 -9.46 18.46 -7.56
N GLU A 799 -10.47 19.10 -6.97
CA GLU A 799 -10.32 19.58 -5.60
C GLU A 799 -10.06 18.39 -4.67
N HIS A 800 -9.01 18.49 -3.87
CA HIS A 800 -8.61 17.40 -3.00
C HIS A 800 -7.86 17.89 -1.76
N HIS A 801 -7.79 17.03 -0.75
CA HIS A 801 -6.96 17.21 0.44
C HIS A 801 -5.76 16.27 0.47
N GLU A 802 -4.89 16.42 1.47
CA GLU A 802 -3.57 15.79 1.53
C GLU A 802 -3.60 14.26 1.66
N ARG A 803 -4.78 13.66 1.81
CA ARG A 803 -4.96 12.21 1.95
C ARG A 803 -5.85 11.56 0.90
N GLU A 804 -6.15 12.27 -0.18
CA GLU A 804 -6.89 11.72 -1.31
C GLU A 804 -5.94 11.35 -2.44
N ALA A 805 -6.36 10.45 -3.34
CA ALA A 805 -5.54 9.92 -4.42
C ALA A 805 -4.96 11.01 -5.35
N ALA A 806 -5.66 12.15 -5.52
CA ALA A 806 -5.16 13.28 -6.30
C ALA A 806 -3.90 13.94 -5.71
N ASN A 807 -3.62 13.75 -4.41
CA ASN A 807 -2.37 14.21 -3.79
C ASN A 807 -1.18 13.29 -4.08
N LYS A 808 -1.38 12.09 -4.65
CA LYS A 808 -0.27 11.26 -5.15
C LYS A 808 0.42 11.97 -6.32
N PRO A 809 1.77 11.97 -6.40
CA PRO A 809 2.48 12.51 -7.55
C PRO A 809 2.24 11.69 -8.81
N TRP A 810 2.41 12.31 -9.98
CA TRP A 810 2.52 11.58 -11.25
C TRP A 810 3.95 11.08 -11.48
N ARG A 811 4.12 9.95 -12.18
CA ARG A 811 5.40 9.24 -12.35
C ARG A 811 6.54 10.15 -12.83
N ILE A 812 6.27 11.03 -13.80
CA ILE A 812 7.24 11.99 -14.32
C ILE A 812 6.55 13.33 -14.52
N PHE A 813 7.05 14.40 -13.92
CA PHE A 813 6.51 15.74 -14.16
C PHE A 813 7.61 16.77 -14.39
N GLU A 814 7.34 17.69 -15.33
CA GLU A 814 8.20 18.84 -15.61
C GLU A 814 7.81 20.02 -14.73
N VAL A 815 8.80 20.73 -14.18
CA VAL A 815 8.61 21.93 -13.38
C VAL A 815 8.88 23.18 -14.20
N LEU A 816 7.98 24.16 -14.10
CA LEU A 816 8.15 25.46 -14.73
C LEU A 816 9.18 26.30 -13.95
N ASN A 817 10.14 26.89 -14.66
CA ASN A 817 11.17 27.75 -14.06
C ASN A 817 10.56 29.02 -13.47
N THR A 818 9.71 29.73 -14.22
CA THR A 818 9.15 30.99 -13.75
C THR A 818 7.87 30.74 -12.95
N PRO A 819 7.77 31.21 -11.70
CA PRO A 819 6.54 31.08 -10.95
C PRO A 819 5.41 31.89 -11.60
N SER A 820 4.19 31.36 -11.54
CA SER A 820 2.98 31.93 -12.12
C SER A 820 2.10 32.56 -11.03
N GLY A 821 1.25 33.52 -11.42
CA GLY A 821 0.32 34.22 -10.53
C GLY A 821 0.88 35.41 -9.75
N GLY A 822 2.20 35.62 -9.73
CA GLY A 822 2.84 36.76 -9.05
C GLY A 822 2.66 36.76 -7.52
N HIS A 823 2.70 37.93 -6.87
CA HIS A 823 2.47 38.09 -5.43
C HIS A 823 0.99 38.37 -5.07
N GLY A 824 0.05 38.18 -6.02
CA GLY A 824 -1.33 38.65 -5.88
C GLY A 824 -2.33 37.63 -5.34
N TYR A 825 -2.01 36.34 -5.36
CA TYR A 825 -2.92 35.30 -4.88
C TYR A 825 -2.69 35.04 -3.39
N ASN A 826 -3.77 34.77 -2.67
CA ASN A 826 -3.71 33.90 -1.50
C ASN A 826 -4.23 32.52 -1.91
N TRP A 827 -4.10 31.54 -1.02
CA TRP A 827 -4.45 30.16 -1.36
C TRP A 827 -5.93 30.00 -1.77
N GLU A 828 -6.87 30.67 -1.09
CA GLU A 828 -8.31 30.55 -1.39
C GLU A 828 -8.68 31.19 -2.73
N SER A 829 -8.10 32.35 -3.07
CA SER A 829 -8.32 32.97 -4.37
C SER A 829 -7.71 32.14 -5.50
N LEU A 830 -6.56 31.51 -5.26
CA LEU A 830 -5.94 30.57 -6.19
C LEU A 830 -6.82 29.34 -6.42
N ARG A 831 -7.31 28.70 -5.34
CA ARG A 831 -8.23 27.56 -5.41
C ARG A 831 -9.49 27.90 -6.19
N SER A 832 -10.09 29.05 -5.88
CA SER A 832 -11.33 29.49 -6.54
C SER A 832 -11.12 29.71 -8.02
N ALA A 833 -10.00 30.35 -8.40
CA ALA A 833 -9.64 30.58 -9.79
C ALA A 833 -9.42 29.25 -10.54
N ALA A 834 -8.64 28.32 -9.98
CA ALA A 834 -8.40 27.01 -10.55
C ALA A 834 -9.70 26.19 -10.73
N SER A 835 -10.57 26.22 -9.72
CA SER A 835 -11.87 25.50 -9.76
C SER A 835 -12.83 26.08 -10.79
N ALA A 836 -12.71 27.37 -11.11
CA ALA A 836 -13.47 28.05 -12.15
C ALA A 836 -12.84 27.92 -13.56
N GLY A 837 -11.79 27.10 -13.72
CA GLY A 837 -11.07 26.94 -14.99
C GLY A 837 -10.12 28.09 -15.34
N ASN A 838 -9.87 29.01 -14.42
CA ASN A 838 -8.98 30.17 -14.59
C ASN A 838 -7.65 29.96 -13.87
N SER A 839 -7.00 28.81 -14.10
CA SER A 839 -5.69 28.52 -13.50
C SER A 839 -4.66 29.60 -13.86
N PRO A 840 -3.78 30.03 -12.93
CA PRO A 840 -2.67 30.91 -13.27
C PRO A 840 -1.57 30.19 -14.06
N CYS A 841 -1.62 28.85 -14.16
CA CYS A 841 -0.64 28.09 -14.91
C CYS A 841 -0.88 28.18 -16.43
N PRO A 842 0.19 28.21 -17.25
CA PRO A 842 0.05 28.24 -18.70
C PRO A 842 -0.59 26.95 -19.22
N ALA A 843 -1.14 27.00 -20.43
CA ALA A 843 -1.80 25.84 -21.06
C ALA A 843 -0.90 24.59 -21.04
N GLY A 844 -1.46 23.47 -20.55
CA GLY A 844 -0.77 22.20 -20.38
C GLY A 844 0.04 22.06 -19.08
N TYR A 845 0.15 23.12 -18.27
CA TYR A 845 0.64 23.07 -16.89
C TYR A 845 -0.52 23.25 -15.91
N ARG A 846 -0.31 22.76 -14.70
CA ARG A 846 -1.26 22.82 -13.58
C ARG A 846 -0.56 23.17 -12.27
N ILE A 847 -1.35 23.47 -11.25
CA ILE A 847 -0.83 23.67 -9.90
C ILE A 847 -0.35 22.30 -9.36
N PRO A 848 0.85 22.22 -8.73
CA PRO A 848 1.31 20.98 -8.12
C PRO A 848 0.44 20.59 -6.93
N ASN A 849 0.29 19.29 -6.69
CA ASN A 849 -0.22 18.83 -5.39
C ASN A 849 0.88 18.97 -4.30
N GLN A 850 0.53 18.69 -3.05
CA GLN A 850 1.43 18.88 -1.92
C GLN A 850 2.65 17.95 -1.97
N ARG A 851 2.50 16.71 -2.47
CA ARG A 851 3.63 15.76 -2.59
C ARG A 851 4.59 16.16 -3.72
N GLU A 852 4.06 16.63 -4.84
CA GLU A 852 4.85 17.21 -5.94
C GLU A 852 5.63 18.43 -5.43
N LEU A 853 4.99 19.29 -4.63
CA LEU A 853 5.65 20.43 -4.01
C LEU A 853 6.75 20.00 -3.00
N ALA A 854 6.54 18.91 -2.25
CA ALA A 854 7.55 18.34 -1.35
C ALA A 854 8.75 17.72 -2.09
N LEU A 855 8.50 17.05 -3.22
CA LEU A 855 9.56 16.56 -4.12
C LEU A 855 10.37 17.71 -4.70
N MET A 856 9.71 18.79 -5.13
CA MET A 856 10.39 19.99 -5.60
C MET A 856 11.25 20.61 -4.48
N HIS A 857 10.71 20.73 -3.27
CA HIS A 857 11.45 21.27 -2.12
C HIS A 857 12.72 20.48 -1.81
N SER A 858 12.62 19.15 -1.79
CA SER A 858 13.71 18.26 -1.37
C SER A 858 14.73 17.94 -2.46
N ARG A 859 14.34 17.87 -3.74
CA ARG A 859 15.21 17.42 -4.85
C ARG A 859 15.72 18.55 -5.75
N ILE A 860 14.94 19.61 -5.97
CA ILE A 860 15.41 20.78 -6.74
C ILE A 860 16.25 21.69 -5.85
N GLY A 861 15.86 21.83 -4.58
CA GLY A 861 16.52 22.76 -3.67
C GLY A 861 16.32 24.22 -4.10
N ASN A 862 17.18 25.11 -3.61
CA ASN A 862 17.20 26.50 -4.07
C ASN A 862 17.94 26.62 -5.42
N ASP A 863 17.18 26.60 -6.51
CA ASP A 863 17.65 26.80 -7.89
C ASP A 863 17.57 28.27 -8.36
N GLY A 864 17.28 29.21 -7.44
CA GLY A 864 17.09 30.63 -7.74
C GLY A 864 15.70 30.99 -8.31
N ASN A 865 14.82 30.01 -8.54
CA ASN A 865 13.50 30.22 -9.12
C ASN A 865 12.35 30.28 -8.09
N TRP A 866 12.64 30.11 -6.81
CA TRP A 866 11.69 30.27 -5.70
C TRP A 866 11.55 31.74 -5.28
N THR A 867 11.19 32.61 -6.22
CA THR A 867 11.29 34.07 -6.06
C THR A 867 10.11 34.70 -5.31
N LEU A 868 8.96 34.02 -5.25
CA LEU A 868 7.78 34.53 -4.55
C LEU A 868 7.88 34.31 -3.03
N ASN A 869 7.13 35.08 -2.25
CA ASN A 869 7.03 34.88 -0.80
C ASN A 869 6.46 33.49 -0.47
N ASN A 870 5.53 33.01 -1.30
CA ASN A 870 4.81 31.75 -1.16
C ASN A 870 4.65 31.07 -2.51
N HIS A 871 4.83 29.75 -2.54
CA HIS A 871 4.58 28.88 -3.68
C HIS A 871 3.57 27.81 -3.25
N PHE A 872 2.31 28.02 -3.61
CA PHE A 872 1.18 27.23 -3.15
C PHE A 872 1.03 25.91 -3.91
N SER A 873 0.55 24.89 -3.20
CA SER A 873 0.02 23.66 -3.79
C SER A 873 -1.51 23.75 -3.97
N ARG A 874 -2.06 22.88 -4.82
CA ARG A 874 -3.52 22.74 -5.06
C ARG A 874 -4.25 22.11 -3.87
N THR A 875 -3.51 21.35 -3.07
CA THR A 875 -3.99 20.49 -2.01
C THR A 875 -4.41 21.29 -0.79
N ARG A 876 -5.65 21.08 -0.33
CA ARG A 876 -6.15 21.66 0.91
C ARG A 876 -5.73 20.82 2.12
N PHE A 877 -5.73 21.42 3.30
CA PHE A 877 -5.65 20.64 4.53
C PHE A 877 -7.04 20.16 4.95
N GLN A 878 -7.16 18.90 5.39
CA GLN A 878 -8.47 18.34 5.67
C GLN A 878 -9.03 18.72 7.06
N PHE A 879 -8.16 18.93 8.04
CA PHE A 879 -8.59 18.89 9.44
C PHE A 879 -8.97 20.24 10.05
N ASP A 880 -8.54 21.35 9.46
CA ASP A 880 -8.80 22.68 9.98
C ASP A 880 -9.10 23.69 8.86
N SER A 881 -10.31 24.25 8.89
CA SER A 881 -10.75 25.29 7.95
C SER A 881 -9.96 26.61 8.08
N GLY A 882 -9.29 26.87 9.20
CA GLY A 882 -8.42 28.02 9.41
C GLY A 882 -7.03 27.87 8.79
N ARG A 883 -6.68 26.66 8.32
CA ARG A 883 -5.39 26.33 7.71
C ARG A 883 -5.62 25.83 6.29
N PRO A 884 -5.59 26.72 5.28
CA PRO A 884 -6.20 26.43 3.97
C PRO A 884 -5.45 25.39 3.14
N GLY A 885 -4.12 25.33 3.21
CA GLY A 885 -3.31 24.44 2.39
C GLY A 885 -1.81 24.63 2.60
N PHE A 886 -0.99 24.16 1.67
CA PHE A 886 0.46 24.06 1.86
C PHE A 886 1.25 24.98 0.92
N SER A 887 2.42 25.45 1.38
CA SER A 887 3.29 26.37 0.65
C SER A 887 4.77 26.10 0.90
N VAL A 888 5.60 26.43 -0.09
CA VAL A 888 7.06 26.59 0.09
C VAL A 888 7.39 28.09 0.11
N SER A 889 8.14 28.51 1.12
CA SER A 889 8.57 29.90 1.26
C SER A 889 9.63 30.30 0.23
N GLN A 890 9.89 31.60 0.12
CA GLN A 890 10.92 32.16 -0.75
C GLN A 890 12.28 31.46 -0.57
N ASN A 891 13.04 31.34 -1.67
CA ASN A 891 14.37 30.73 -1.72
C ASN A 891 14.41 29.26 -1.28
N ASN A 892 13.30 28.54 -1.42
CA ASN A 892 13.16 27.16 -0.95
C ASN A 892 13.43 27.03 0.56
N GLY A 893 13.02 28.02 1.36
CA GLY A 893 13.40 28.10 2.76
C GLY A 893 12.75 27.03 3.63
N VAL A 894 11.44 26.82 3.49
CA VAL A 894 10.68 25.86 4.28
C VAL A 894 9.39 25.44 3.57
N LEU A 895 9.05 24.16 3.63
CA LEU A 895 7.71 23.64 3.31
C LEU A 895 6.84 23.67 4.57
N TYR A 896 5.67 24.29 4.51
CA TYR A 896 4.81 24.46 5.68
C TYR A 896 3.31 24.52 5.36
N LEU A 897 2.49 24.21 6.36
CA LEU A 897 1.05 24.36 6.35
C LEU A 897 0.67 25.80 6.71
N LEU A 898 -0.09 26.45 5.83
CA LEU A 898 -0.49 27.84 5.94
C LEU A 898 -1.36 28.11 7.17
N SER A 899 -1.31 29.35 7.66
CA SER A 899 -2.16 29.85 8.75
C SER A 899 -2.95 31.07 8.30
N GLY A 900 -4.28 30.96 8.28
CA GLY A 900 -5.19 32.02 7.83
C GLY A 900 -5.06 32.37 6.34
N THR A 901 -5.59 33.53 5.96
CA THR A 901 -5.67 34.00 4.55
C THR A 901 -4.65 35.09 4.20
N GLY A 902 -3.76 35.44 5.13
CA GLY A 902 -2.81 36.55 5.00
C GLY A 902 -1.52 36.23 4.23
N ASN A 903 -1.34 35.00 3.76
CA ASN A 903 -0.17 34.62 2.98
C ASN A 903 -0.42 34.86 1.49
N TYR A 904 0.43 35.69 0.87
CA TYR A 904 0.32 36.05 -0.54
C TYR A 904 1.51 35.54 -1.35
N GLY A 905 1.24 35.09 -2.57
CA GLY A 905 2.21 34.51 -3.49
C GLY A 905 1.54 33.94 -4.73
N GLY A 906 2.08 32.83 -5.23
CA GLY A 906 1.69 32.22 -6.51
C GLY A 906 2.09 30.75 -6.55
N VAL A 907 2.46 30.24 -7.72
CA VAL A 907 2.66 28.79 -7.95
C VAL A 907 3.89 28.53 -8.82
N ARG A 908 4.69 27.52 -8.51
CA ARG A 908 5.60 26.90 -9.50
C ARG A 908 4.87 25.74 -10.17
N CYS A 909 4.36 26.00 -11.38
CA CYS A 909 3.48 25.06 -12.08
C CYS A 909 4.22 23.80 -12.52
N VAL A 910 3.49 22.70 -12.64
CA VAL A 910 4.00 21.41 -13.11
C VAL A 910 3.20 20.88 -14.28
N LYS A 911 3.82 20.02 -15.08
CA LYS A 911 3.19 19.35 -16.22
C LYS A 911 3.46 17.86 -16.17
N ASP A 912 2.41 17.04 -16.19
CA ASP A 912 2.54 15.60 -16.30
C ASP A 912 3.18 15.24 -17.65
N ILE A 913 4.16 14.34 -17.62
CA ILE A 913 4.82 13.79 -18.80
C ILE A 913 4.37 12.34 -18.97
N ASN A 914 3.89 12.01 -20.17
CA ASN A 914 3.48 10.66 -20.54
C ASN A 914 4.63 10.05 -21.32
N GLU A 915 5.47 9.26 -20.65
CA GLU A 915 6.65 8.58 -21.18
C GLU A 915 6.65 7.10 -20.81
#